data_AF-A0A4D4KVS9-F1
#
_entry.id   AF-A0A4D4KVS9-F1
#
_cell.length_a   1.000
_cell.length_b   1.000
_cell.length_c   1.000
_cell.angle_alpha   90.00
_cell.angle_beta   90.00
_cell.angle_gamma   90.00
#
_symmetry.space_group_name_H-M   'P 1'
#
loop_
_entity.id
_entity.type
_entity.pdbx_description
1 polymer ?
#
loop_
_entity_poly.entity_id
_entity_poly.type
_entity_poly.pdbx_seq_one_letter_code
_entity_poly.pdbx_strand_id
1 'polypeptide(L)'
;MPPGSVAYGAEYSAQAAGDLLIDGALWQRMVNQQYRLGTAVDRWIETMERAHADRTAAGIRAGEAVRTRADQALIASIGGPRRDRRPSEESTDDAVHAVCRAVAEAAGITLPDPPRGHATDDRTDPVERIAAHARIRTRAVRLEGQWWREDAGPLVGYRAKSGAPVALLWRRGRYEAVNPASGLRIRVGGGNAEEFEPRGVMFYRPLPDRPMTVWRLMRFSVRGAAGDVRNLLIGGLVTVALGALVPLATGQVLGGFVPRAEKSPIVQISLALIVAGVVAAAFMLLQNLTLLRLEGRLESTLQPAVWDRLLRLPTTFFAQRSTGELASAALGISTMRRVMSGIAPTILQAGTVGVMNLALLLYYSASLALAVVAVLLVVSGVFLGMGLWQVRWQRRLVESENKLNNQAFQTLRGLPKLRVAAAENFAYAAWARGFAHSRDLHQRTGRIKNLTQVLDSVYLPLVSLAVFMLLAGPARGSMSAGAFLTFNTSVTMLLTSLTQLTNSLVSVVAVLPMFEQVKPILDEPPEVRGGSAQPGRLSGDLRARDLTFRYGDDGPLVLDNVSLEIRPGEFVAVVGPSGCGKSTLLRLLIGFERPVSGSVLYDGQDLAALDQAAVRRQCGVVLQNAQPLGGTILDCIRGAEPYTPEEAMEAAELAGLAEDIRQMPMGLQTMISGSGAISGGQRQRLMIAQALIRRPRILFFDEATSALDNETQRIVIESTRRLNASRLVIAHRLSTVMDADRVLVMEDGRIVEQGAPAELMAIPGGKLHELVRRQTL
;
A
#
# COMPACT_ATOMS: atom_id res chain seq x y z
N MET A 1 -57.60 25.83 -24.09
CA MET A 1 -56.21 25.86 -24.59
C MET A 1 -55.72 24.43 -24.74
N PRO A 2 -54.89 24.11 -25.75
CA PRO A 2 -54.33 22.77 -25.93
C PRO A 2 -53.32 22.44 -24.81
N PRO A 3 -53.00 21.16 -24.58
CA PRO A 3 -52.03 20.77 -23.56
C PRO A 3 -50.63 21.26 -23.95
N GLY A 4 -50.09 22.21 -23.18
CA GLY A 4 -48.78 22.81 -23.44
C GLY A 4 -48.61 24.27 -23.01
N SER A 5 -49.67 24.98 -22.62
CA SER A 5 -49.56 26.38 -22.17
C SER A 5 -49.61 26.48 -20.64
N VAL A 6 -48.46 26.45 -19.99
CA VAL A 6 -48.32 27.06 -18.66
C VAL A 6 -47.82 28.48 -18.88
N ALA A 7 -48.72 29.45 -18.81
CA ALA A 7 -48.35 30.85 -18.73
C ALA A 7 -47.73 31.09 -17.34
N TYR A 8 -46.43 31.41 -17.31
CA TYR A 8 -45.75 31.85 -16.10
C TYR A 8 -46.23 33.26 -15.75
N GLY A 9 -46.92 33.40 -14.62
CA GLY A 9 -47.33 34.72 -14.11
C GLY A 9 -48.65 34.78 -13.34
N ALA A 10 -49.00 33.78 -12.52
CA ALA A 10 -50.09 33.93 -11.55
C ALA A 10 -49.52 34.42 -10.21
N GLU A 11 -50.04 35.54 -9.70
CA GLU A 11 -49.72 36.08 -8.39
C GLU A 11 -50.13 35.08 -7.30
N TYR A 12 -49.16 34.54 -6.58
CA TYR A 12 -49.42 33.62 -5.46
C TYR A 12 -49.92 34.42 -4.26
N SER A 13 -51.21 34.31 -3.96
CA SER A 13 -51.76 34.76 -2.68
C SER A 13 -51.54 33.70 -1.60
N ALA A 14 -51.34 34.12 -0.35
CA ALA A 14 -51.07 33.24 0.79
C ALA A 14 -52.21 32.24 1.12
N GLN A 15 -53.39 32.38 0.49
CA GLN A 15 -54.51 31.44 0.61
C GLN A 15 -54.37 30.22 -0.31
N ALA A 16 -53.53 30.27 -1.35
CA ALA A 16 -53.38 29.19 -2.34
C ALA A 16 -52.79 27.89 -1.77
N ALA A 17 -52.03 27.95 -0.67
CA ALA A 17 -51.48 26.76 -0.02
C ALA A 17 -52.56 25.96 0.75
N GLY A 18 -53.62 26.64 1.22
CA GLY A 18 -54.75 26.00 1.89
C GLY A 18 -55.66 25.26 0.90
N ASP A 19 -55.94 25.86 -0.25
CA ASP A 19 -56.77 25.25 -1.29
C ASP A 19 -56.10 24.03 -1.94
N LEU A 20 -54.76 24.03 -2.04
CA LEU A 20 -53.95 22.90 -2.51
C LEU A 20 -54.02 21.67 -1.58
N LEU A 21 -54.33 21.85 -0.30
CA LEU A 21 -54.48 20.77 0.67
C LEU A 21 -55.89 20.15 0.67
N ILE A 22 -56.90 20.87 0.15
CA ILE A 22 -58.31 20.45 0.14
C ILE A 22 -58.67 19.73 -1.18
N ASP A 23 -57.91 19.95 -2.26
CA ASP A 23 -58.16 19.28 -3.55
C ASP A 23 -57.80 17.79 -3.52
N GLY A 24 -58.81 16.95 -3.29
CA GLY A 24 -58.70 15.49 -3.24
C GLY A 24 -58.13 14.89 -4.54
N ALA A 25 -58.28 15.55 -5.68
CA ALA A 25 -57.73 15.08 -6.95
C ALA A 25 -56.20 15.21 -7.00
N LEU A 26 -55.62 16.22 -6.34
CA LEU A 26 -54.18 16.42 -6.29
C LEU A 26 -53.51 15.44 -5.32
N TRP A 27 -54.13 15.19 -4.17
CA TRP A 27 -53.71 14.13 -3.24
C TRP A 27 -53.70 12.76 -3.90
N GLN A 28 -54.75 12.42 -4.64
CA GLN A 28 -54.85 11.13 -5.32
C GLN A 28 -53.83 10.99 -6.45
N ARG A 29 -53.46 12.09 -7.13
CA ARG A 29 -52.35 12.10 -8.10
C ARG A 29 -50.99 11.93 -7.42
N MET A 30 -50.74 12.58 -6.29
CA MET A 30 -49.50 12.39 -5.53
C MET A 30 -49.35 10.95 -5.04
N VAL A 31 -50.41 10.37 -4.48
CA VAL A 31 -50.41 8.95 -4.04
C VAL A 31 -50.16 8.02 -5.22
N ASN A 32 -50.82 8.24 -6.36
CA ASN A 32 -50.57 7.45 -7.58
C ASN A 32 -49.13 7.59 -8.09
N GLN A 33 -48.55 8.79 -8.00
CA GLN A 33 -47.18 9.04 -8.43
C GLN A 33 -46.17 8.38 -7.47
N GLN A 34 -46.44 8.41 -6.17
CA GLN A 34 -45.64 7.75 -5.15
C GLN A 34 -45.70 6.22 -5.28
N TYR A 35 -46.88 5.66 -5.59
CA TYR A 35 -47.05 4.23 -5.88
C TYR A 35 -46.33 3.79 -7.16
N ARG A 36 -46.36 4.62 -8.21
CA ARG A 36 -45.59 4.38 -9.45
C ARG A 36 -44.08 4.42 -9.20
N LEU A 37 -43.62 5.33 -8.34
CA LEU A 37 -42.21 5.43 -7.97
C LEU A 37 -41.77 4.22 -7.13
N GLY A 38 -42.59 3.80 -6.15
CA GLY A 38 -42.34 2.59 -5.36
C GLY A 38 -42.26 1.34 -6.24
N THR A 39 -43.23 1.12 -7.11
CA THR A 39 -43.24 -0.04 -8.02
C THR A 39 -42.16 -0.01 -9.11
N ALA A 40 -41.62 1.18 -9.44
CA ALA A 40 -40.46 1.29 -10.33
C ALA A 40 -39.15 0.95 -9.60
N VAL A 41 -39.02 1.39 -8.35
CA VAL A 41 -37.87 1.06 -7.49
C VAL A 41 -37.85 -0.42 -7.16
N ASP A 42 -38.99 -1.02 -6.79
CA ASP A 42 -39.09 -2.46 -6.52
C ASP A 42 -38.70 -3.29 -7.73
N ARG A 43 -39.22 -2.96 -8.92
CA ARG A 43 -38.80 -3.63 -10.16
C ARG A 43 -37.32 -3.45 -10.43
N TRP A 44 -36.76 -2.27 -10.19
CA TRP A 44 -35.33 -2.02 -10.38
C TRP A 44 -34.45 -2.84 -9.41
N ILE A 45 -34.85 -2.95 -8.14
CA ILE A 45 -34.22 -3.81 -7.14
C ILE A 45 -34.30 -5.28 -7.58
N GLU A 46 -35.48 -5.74 -7.99
CA GLU A 46 -35.69 -7.12 -8.43
C GLU A 46 -34.85 -7.45 -9.69
N THR A 47 -34.67 -6.48 -10.59
CA THR A 47 -33.79 -6.64 -11.76
C THR A 47 -32.32 -6.73 -11.35
N MET A 48 -31.89 -5.92 -10.36
CA MET A 48 -30.53 -5.95 -9.82
C MET A 48 -30.23 -7.25 -9.07
N GLU A 49 -31.19 -7.78 -8.31
CA GLU A 49 -31.08 -9.06 -7.59
C GLU A 49 -31.02 -10.22 -8.57
N ARG A 50 -31.86 -10.25 -9.61
CA ARG A 50 -31.77 -11.27 -10.68
C ARG A 50 -30.44 -11.19 -11.42
N ALA A 51 -29.97 -9.99 -11.76
CA ALA A 51 -28.65 -9.81 -12.36
C ALA A 51 -27.49 -10.19 -11.42
N HIS A 52 -27.68 -10.11 -10.10
CA HIS A 52 -26.71 -10.62 -9.14
C HIS A 52 -26.75 -12.15 -9.08
N ALA A 53 -27.93 -12.75 -8.94
CA ALA A 53 -28.13 -14.20 -8.94
C ALA A 53 -27.60 -14.85 -10.22
N ASP A 54 -27.84 -14.25 -11.39
CA ASP A 54 -27.32 -14.72 -12.67
C ASP A 54 -25.79 -14.63 -12.74
N ARG A 55 -25.18 -13.58 -12.16
CA ARG A 55 -23.72 -13.45 -12.05
C ARG A 55 -23.13 -14.48 -11.10
N THR A 56 -23.80 -14.77 -9.99
CA THR A 56 -23.36 -15.80 -9.04
C THR A 56 -23.49 -17.19 -9.64
N ALA A 57 -24.60 -17.48 -10.32
CA ALA A 57 -24.82 -18.74 -11.03
C ALA A 57 -23.89 -18.92 -12.25
N ALA A 58 -23.58 -17.83 -12.97
CA ALA A 58 -22.55 -17.82 -14.01
C ALA A 58 -21.15 -18.02 -13.41
N GLY A 59 -20.87 -17.45 -12.24
CA GLY A 59 -19.64 -17.65 -11.49
C GLY A 59 -19.46 -19.10 -11.03
N ILE A 60 -20.52 -19.74 -10.53
CA ILE A 60 -20.52 -21.16 -10.13
C ILE A 60 -20.31 -22.05 -11.36
N ARG A 61 -21.05 -21.83 -12.46
CA ARG A 61 -20.87 -22.57 -13.72
C ARG A 61 -19.50 -22.36 -14.34
N ALA A 62 -18.94 -21.17 -14.26
CA ALA A 62 -17.57 -20.90 -14.69
C ALA A 62 -16.55 -21.61 -13.79
N GLY A 63 -16.78 -21.67 -12.48
CA GLY A 63 -15.98 -22.44 -11.53
C GLY A 63 -16.02 -23.94 -11.81
N GLU A 64 -17.20 -24.49 -12.08
CA GLU A 64 -17.37 -25.90 -12.47
C GLU A 64 -16.71 -26.20 -13.81
N ALA A 65 -16.88 -25.34 -14.83
CA ALA A 65 -16.23 -25.51 -16.13
C ALA A 65 -14.69 -25.42 -16.06
N VAL A 66 -14.17 -24.58 -15.15
CA VAL A 66 -12.72 -24.53 -14.84
C VAL A 66 -12.27 -25.81 -14.16
N ARG A 67 -13.09 -26.38 -13.25
CA ARG A 67 -12.81 -27.67 -12.60
C ARG A 67 -12.84 -28.82 -13.60
N THR A 68 -13.82 -28.87 -14.51
CA THR A 68 -13.89 -29.92 -15.54
C THR A 68 -12.74 -29.80 -16.55
N ARG A 69 -12.30 -28.57 -16.88
CA ARG A 69 -11.10 -28.36 -17.70
C ARG A 69 -9.81 -28.72 -16.96
N ALA A 70 -9.75 -28.49 -15.65
CA ALA A 70 -8.63 -28.93 -14.83
C ALA A 70 -8.57 -30.46 -14.77
N ASP A 71 -9.70 -31.14 -14.60
CA ASP A 71 -9.79 -32.61 -14.61
C ASP A 71 -9.43 -33.18 -15.99
N GLN A 72 -9.87 -32.56 -17.09
CA GLN A 72 -9.49 -32.95 -18.45
C GLN A 72 -8.01 -32.68 -18.76
N ALA A 73 -7.42 -31.60 -18.24
CA ALA A 73 -5.99 -31.32 -18.36
C ALA A 73 -5.16 -32.31 -17.53
N LEU A 74 -5.66 -32.73 -16.38
CA LEU A 74 -5.05 -33.78 -15.54
C LEU A 74 -5.04 -35.12 -16.28
N ILE A 75 -6.17 -35.51 -16.89
CA ILE A 75 -6.31 -36.75 -17.66
C ILE A 75 -5.44 -36.72 -18.93
N ALA A 76 -5.36 -35.57 -19.62
CA ALA A 76 -4.48 -35.39 -20.78
C ALA A 76 -2.98 -35.49 -20.41
N SER A 77 -2.61 -35.15 -19.17
CA SER A 77 -1.23 -35.26 -18.68
C SER A 77 -0.81 -36.70 -18.33
N ILE A 78 -1.77 -37.61 -18.14
CA ILE A 78 -1.54 -39.01 -17.74
C ILE A 78 -1.44 -39.95 -18.97
N GLY A 79 -1.88 -39.53 -20.17
CA GLY A 79 -2.13 -40.43 -21.31
C GLY A 79 -1.35 -40.21 -22.62
N GLY A 80 -0.23 -39.48 -22.65
CA GLY A 80 0.51 -39.20 -23.89
C GLY A 80 1.98 -39.65 -23.88
N PRO A 81 2.49 -40.35 -24.90
CA PRO A 81 3.91 -40.71 -24.96
C PRO A 81 4.76 -39.45 -25.12
N ARG A 82 5.62 -39.18 -24.12
CA ARG A 82 6.63 -38.12 -24.14
C ARG A 82 7.58 -38.34 -25.33
N ARG A 83 7.46 -37.51 -26.35
CA ARG A 83 8.35 -37.48 -27.50
C ARG A 83 9.54 -36.59 -27.14
N ASP A 84 10.68 -37.23 -26.90
CA ASP A 84 11.97 -36.56 -26.68
C ASP A 84 12.35 -35.69 -27.88
N ARG A 85 12.44 -34.38 -27.62
CA ARG A 85 13.33 -33.41 -28.28
C ARG A 85 13.24 -32.08 -27.53
N ARG A 86 14.03 -31.95 -26.45
CA ARG A 86 14.31 -30.65 -25.83
C ARG A 86 15.46 -29.98 -26.59
N PRO A 87 15.32 -28.73 -27.07
CA PRO A 87 16.48 -27.86 -27.24
C PRO A 87 17.05 -27.55 -25.85
N SER A 88 18.36 -27.28 -25.76
CA SER A 88 19.09 -26.97 -24.53
C SER A 88 18.38 -25.96 -23.62
N GLU A 89 18.08 -26.34 -22.37
CA GLU A 89 17.38 -25.54 -21.35
C GLU A 89 18.03 -24.17 -21.10
N GLU A 90 19.36 -24.06 -21.25
CA GLU A 90 20.10 -22.79 -21.15
C GLU A 90 19.59 -21.70 -22.11
N SER A 91 19.12 -22.07 -23.31
CA SER A 91 18.67 -21.09 -24.31
C SER A 91 17.31 -20.44 -23.99
N THR A 92 16.50 -21.08 -23.14
CA THR A 92 15.14 -20.60 -22.82
C THR A 92 15.15 -19.65 -21.63
N ASP A 93 15.93 -19.95 -20.59
CA ASP A 93 16.11 -19.07 -19.42
C ASP A 93 16.77 -17.74 -19.82
N ASP A 94 17.71 -17.75 -20.77
CA ASP A 94 18.31 -16.54 -21.34
C ASP A 94 17.28 -15.68 -22.10
N ALA A 95 16.36 -16.31 -22.84
CA ALA A 95 15.30 -15.62 -23.56
C ALA A 95 14.27 -15.00 -22.60
N VAL A 96 13.89 -15.71 -21.52
CA VAL A 96 13.01 -15.18 -20.47
C VAL A 96 13.70 -14.02 -19.75
N HIS A 97 14.99 -14.14 -19.40
CA HIS A 97 15.74 -13.06 -18.76
C HIS A 97 15.80 -11.80 -19.63
N ALA A 98 16.05 -11.94 -20.93
CA ALA A 98 16.04 -10.82 -21.86
C ALA A 98 14.66 -10.12 -21.93
N VAL A 99 13.57 -10.89 -21.90
CA VAL A 99 12.20 -10.35 -21.85
C VAL A 99 11.94 -9.64 -20.53
N CYS A 100 12.31 -10.25 -19.40
CA CYS A 100 12.22 -9.63 -18.09
C CYS A 100 13.03 -8.34 -18.03
N ARG A 101 14.24 -8.30 -18.61
CA ARG A 101 15.09 -7.10 -18.72
C ARG A 101 14.40 -5.98 -19.48
N ALA A 102 13.82 -6.28 -20.65
CA ALA A 102 13.08 -5.29 -21.43
C ALA A 102 11.84 -4.73 -20.69
N VAL A 103 11.09 -5.60 -20.00
CA VAL A 103 9.93 -5.19 -19.18
C VAL A 103 10.36 -4.37 -17.97
N ALA A 104 11.43 -4.79 -17.28
CA ALA A 104 11.98 -4.07 -16.14
C ALA A 104 12.53 -2.70 -16.53
N GLU A 105 13.26 -2.58 -17.64
CA GLU A 105 13.74 -1.30 -18.15
C GLU A 105 12.58 -0.35 -18.47
N ALA A 106 11.53 -0.86 -19.11
CA ALA A 106 10.31 -0.10 -19.36
C ALA A 106 9.60 0.33 -18.07
N ALA A 107 9.65 -0.51 -17.03
CA ALA A 107 9.14 -0.20 -15.69
C ALA A 107 10.11 0.68 -14.85
N GLY A 108 11.32 0.95 -15.34
CA GLY A 108 12.35 1.70 -14.62
C GLY A 108 12.98 0.95 -13.45
N ILE A 109 13.12 -0.37 -13.59
CA ILE A 109 13.74 -1.31 -12.64
C ILE A 109 15.05 -1.81 -13.25
N THR A 110 16.10 -1.90 -12.42
CA THR A 110 17.38 -2.50 -12.81
C THR A 110 17.40 -3.96 -12.39
N LEU A 111 17.42 -4.87 -13.37
CA LEU A 111 17.58 -6.31 -13.13
C LEU A 111 19.07 -6.67 -13.08
N PRO A 112 19.56 -7.33 -12.00
CA PRO A 112 20.90 -7.89 -11.98
C PRO A 112 21.01 -9.10 -12.93
N ASP A 113 22.24 -9.40 -13.35
CA ASP A 113 22.52 -10.58 -14.15
C ASP A 113 22.32 -11.87 -13.33
N PRO A 114 21.87 -12.97 -13.97
CA PRO A 114 21.59 -14.20 -13.27
C PRO A 114 22.90 -14.82 -12.73
N PRO A 115 22.89 -15.40 -11.52
CA PRO A 115 24.04 -16.10 -10.99
C PRO A 115 24.32 -17.37 -11.82
N ARG A 116 25.59 -17.61 -12.16
CA ARG A 116 26.01 -18.79 -12.95
C ARG A 116 26.00 -20.05 -12.07
N GLY A 117 25.31 -21.10 -12.52
CA GLY A 117 25.49 -22.47 -12.01
C GLY A 117 24.73 -22.84 -10.73
N HIS A 118 23.42 -22.58 -10.64
CA HIS A 118 22.60 -23.06 -9.52
C HIS A 118 21.59 -24.11 -9.96
N ALA A 119 21.41 -25.13 -9.12
CA ALA A 119 20.38 -26.15 -9.27
C ALA A 119 19.01 -25.48 -9.37
N THR A 120 18.34 -25.72 -10.50
CA THR A 120 17.02 -25.20 -10.79
C THR A 120 16.02 -25.82 -9.82
N ASP A 121 15.29 -24.99 -9.08
CA ASP A 121 14.02 -25.42 -8.52
C ASP A 121 13.00 -25.36 -9.65
N ASP A 122 12.81 -26.48 -10.34
CA ASP A 122 11.98 -26.64 -11.55
C ASP A 122 10.48 -26.30 -11.32
N ARG A 123 10.08 -26.02 -10.07
CA ARG A 123 8.68 -25.81 -9.67
C ARG A 123 8.20 -24.38 -9.76
N THR A 124 9.11 -23.40 -9.78
CA THR A 124 8.77 -21.97 -9.82
C THR A 124 8.88 -21.42 -11.24
N ASP A 125 7.90 -20.59 -11.66
CA ASP A 125 7.91 -19.91 -12.96
C ASP A 125 9.26 -19.19 -13.15
N PRO A 126 9.97 -19.39 -14.28
CA PRO A 126 11.23 -18.69 -14.57
C PRO A 126 11.16 -17.17 -14.32
N VAL A 127 10.00 -16.55 -14.58
CA VAL A 127 9.78 -15.12 -14.31
C VAL A 127 9.76 -14.81 -12.81
N GLU A 128 9.11 -15.64 -12.01
CA GLU A 128 9.07 -15.51 -10.55
C GLU A 128 10.44 -15.75 -9.92
N ARG A 129 11.23 -16.70 -10.45
CA ARG A 129 12.62 -16.94 -10.05
C ARG A 129 13.50 -15.71 -10.26
N ILE A 130 13.44 -15.13 -11.46
CA ILE A 130 14.21 -13.92 -11.80
C ILE A 130 13.78 -12.76 -10.90
N ALA A 131 12.47 -12.59 -10.69
CA ALA A 131 11.95 -11.53 -9.83
C ALA A 131 12.36 -11.73 -8.36
N ALA A 132 12.32 -12.97 -7.83
CA ALA A 132 12.76 -13.29 -6.48
C ALA A 132 14.25 -12.99 -6.27
N HIS A 133 15.10 -13.34 -7.24
CA HIS A 133 16.53 -13.03 -7.22
C HIS A 133 16.79 -11.52 -7.25
N ALA A 134 16.07 -10.81 -8.11
CA ALA A 134 16.13 -9.36 -8.20
C ALA A 134 15.41 -8.62 -7.06
N ARG A 135 14.72 -9.36 -6.17
CA ARG A 135 13.94 -8.85 -5.04
C ARG A 135 12.83 -7.88 -5.49
N ILE A 136 12.17 -8.25 -6.58
CA ILE A 136 11.05 -7.54 -7.19
C ILE A 136 9.78 -8.34 -6.93
N ARG A 137 8.70 -7.66 -6.53
CA ARG A 137 7.38 -8.29 -6.41
C ARG A 137 6.71 -8.39 -7.77
N THR A 138 6.06 -9.51 -8.01
CA THR A 138 5.30 -9.76 -9.24
C THR A 138 3.80 -9.79 -8.96
N ARG A 139 3.01 -9.59 -10.01
CA ARG A 139 1.57 -9.84 -10.00
C ARG A 139 1.16 -10.53 -11.28
N ALA A 140 0.39 -11.61 -11.17
CA ALA A 140 -0.30 -12.18 -12.30
C ALA A 140 -1.45 -11.26 -12.74
N VAL A 141 -1.53 -11.01 -14.04
CA VAL A 141 -2.56 -10.19 -14.70
C VAL A 141 -3.27 -11.07 -15.70
N ARG A 142 -4.60 -11.04 -15.69
CA ARG A 142 -5.41 -11.78 -16.65
C ARG A 142 -5.70 -10.89 -17.86
N LEU A 143 -5.34 -11.38 -19.05
CA LEU A 143 -5.45 -10.65 -20.31
C LEU A 143 -6.79 -11.00 -20.99
N GLU A 144 -7.88 -10.39 -20.51
CA GLU A 144 -9.24 -10.63 -21.01
C GLU A 144 -9.83 -9.43 -21.74
N GLY A 145 -10.85 -9.68 -22.55
CA GLY A 145 -11.57 -8.62 -23.27
C GLY A 145 -10.65 -7.85 -24.22
N GLN A 146 -10.68 -6.52 -24.13
CA GLN A 146 -9.88 -5.63 -24.97
C GLN A 146 -8.62 -5.11 -24.26
N TRP A 147 -7.92 -6.00 -23.54
CA TRP A 147 -6.73 -5.66 -22.75
C TRP A 147 -5.67 -4.87 -23.55
N TRP A 148 -5.56 -5.08 -24.86
CA TRP A 148 -4.62 -4.34 -25.71
C TRP A 148 -4.93 -2.84 -25.86
N ARG A 149 -6.09 -2.37 -25.37
CA ARG A 149 -6.55 -0.97 -25.36
C ARG A 149 -6.48 -0.32 -23.98
N GLU A 150 -6.10 -1.05 -22.93
CA GLU A 150 -6.07 -0.55 -21.56
C GLU A 150 -4.65 -0.58 -21.00
N ASP A 151 -4.13 0.58 -20.59
CA ASP A 151 -2.77 0.68 -20.05
C ASP A 151 -2.72 0.12 -18.62
N ALA A 152 -2.16 -1.07 -18.47
CA ALA A 152 -1.89 -1.75 -17.20
C ALA A 152 -0.38 -1.70 -16.84
N GLY A 153 0.43 -1.02 -17.64
CA GLY A 153 1.89 -0.99 -17.51
C GLY A 153 2.61 -2.10 -18.29
N PRO A 154 3.94 -2.19 -18.18
CA PRO A 154 4.74 -3.22 -18.85
C PRO A 154 4.44 -4.62 -18.30
N LEU A 155 4.26 -5.60 -19.20
CA LEU A 155 3.93 -6.99 -18.83
C LEU A 155 4.89 -7.97 -19.51
N VAL A 156 5.25 -9.04 -18.79
CA VAL A 156 5.80 -10.25 -19.38
C VAL A 156 4.63 -11.13 -19.80
N GLY A 157 4.59 -11.56 -21.05
CA GLY A 157 3.59 -12.50 -21.56
C GLY A 157 4.26 -13.68 -22.25
N TYR A 158 3.42 -14.62 -22.70
CA TYR A 158 3.84 -15.79 -23.47
C TYR A 158 3.00 -15.92 -24.74
N ARG A 159 3.58 -16.48 -25.79
CA ARG A 159 2.84 -16.81 -27.02
C ARG A 159 2.11 -18.15 -26.88
N ALA A 160 0.80 -18.17 -27.10
CA ALA A 160 -0.07 -19.32 -26.87
C ALA A 160 0.33 -20.59 -27.66
N LYS A 161 0.88 -20.43 -28.88
CA LYS A 161 1.28 -21.57 -29.74
C LYS A 161 2.68 -22.10 -29.46
N SER A 162 3.60 -21.25 -29.02
CA SER A 162 5.03 -21.57 -28.93
C SER A 162 5.58 -21.57 -27.51
N GLY A 163 4.85 -21.05 -26.52
CA GLY A 163 5.35 -20.84 -25.16
C GLY A 163 6.49 -19.81 -25.05
N ALA A 164 6.89 -19.19 -26.17
CA ALA A 164 7.97 -18.22 -26.20
C ALA A 164 7.62 -16.96 -25.39
N PRO A 165 8.54 -16.48 -24.52
CA PRO A 165 8.31 -15.27 -23.72
C PRO A 165 8.32 -14.03 -24.62
N VAL A 166 7.52 -13.04 -24.27
CA VAL A 166 7.39 -11.78 -25.00
C VAL A 166 7.17 -10.60 -24.06
N ALA A 167 7.81 -9.47 -24.35
CA ALA A 167 7.60 -8.24 -23.60
C ALA A 167 6.42 -7.47 -24.20
N LEU A 168 5.34 -7.29 -23.45
CA LEU A 168 4.19 -6.48 -23.83
C LEU A 168 4.39 -5.07 -23.27
N LEU A 169 4.70 -4.11 -24.16
CA LEU A 169 5.01 -2.73 -23.78
C LEU A 169 3.95 -1.76 -24.30
N TRP A 170 3.41 -0.92 -23.41
CA TRP A 170 2.44 0.10 -23.81
C TRP A 170 3.08 1.26 -24.56
N ARG A 171 2.65 1.51 -25.80
CA ARG A 171 3.10 2.65 -26.62
C ARG A 171 1.97 3.22 -27.47
N ARG A 172 1.82 4.54 -27.44
CA ARG A 172 0.87 5.31 -28.30
C ARG A 172 -0.57 4.77 -28.26
N GLY A 173 -1.04 4.33 -27.08
CA GLY A 173 -2.44 3.92 -26.89
C GLY A 173 -2.75 2.44 -27.16
N ARG A 174 -1.73 1.60 -27.40
CA ARG A 174 -1.85 0.14 -27.51
C ARG A 174 -0.59 -0.58 -27.01
N TYR A 175 -0.66 -1.89 -26.81
CA TYR A 175 0.51 -2.72 -26.55
C TYR A 175 1.28 -3.09 -27.83
N GLU A 176 2.60 -3.08 -27.72
CA GLU A 176 3.54 -3.67 -28.67
C GLU A 176 4.19 -4.90 -28.02
N ALA A 177 4.09 -6.04 -28.69
CA ALA A 177 4.77 -7.28 -28.36
C ALA A 177 6.21 -7.22 -28.92
N VAL A 178 7.19 -7.16 -28.03
CA VAL A 178 8.61 -7.04 -28.33
C VAL A 178 9.30 -8.35 -27.99
N ASN A 179 9.97 -8.95 -28.97
CA ASN A 179 10.91 -10.04 -28.73
C ASN A 179 12.33 -9.46 -28.65
N PRO A 180 13.00 -9.47 -27.47
CA PRO A 180 14.32 -8.90 -27.31
C PRO A 180 15.42 -9.62 -28.11
N ALA A 181 15.27 -10.93 -28.36
CA ALA A 181 16.26 -11.73 -29.07
C ALA A 181 16.28 -11.43 -30.57
N SER A 182 15.11 -11.14 -31.17
CA SER A 182 15.00 -10.82 -32.60
C SER A 182 14.82 -9.33 -32.90
N GLY A 183 14.59 -8.50 -31.88
CA GLY A 183 14.25 -7.08 -32.02
C GLY A 183 12.87 -6.83 -32.65
N LEU A 184 12.11 -7.88 -33.00
CA LEU A 184 10.83 -7.79 -33.68
C LEU A 184 9.78 -7.15 -32.76
N ARG A 185 9.07 -6.15 -33.29
CA ARG A 185 7.98 -5.45 -32.58
C ARG A 185 6.68 -5.60 -33.35
N ILE A 186 5.67 -6.20 -32.73
CA ILE A 186 4.36 -6.42 -33.33
C ILE A 186 3.31 -5.67 -32.52
N ARG A 187 2.49 -4.85 -33.18
CA ARG A 187 1.36 -4.18 -32.49
C ARG A 187 0.28 -5.19 -32.18
N VAL A 188 -0.21 -5.16 -30.94
CA VAL A 188 -1.31 -6.02 -30.50
C VAL A 188 -2.65 -5.34 -30.82
N GLY A 189 -3.57 -6.11 -31.39
CA GLY A 189 -4.92 -5.72 -31.73
C GLY A 189 -5.85 -6.93 -31.74
N GLY A 190 -7.13 -6.72 -32.09
CA GLY A 190 -8.12 -7.81 -32.04
C GLY A 190 -7.78 -9.03 -32.90
N GLY A 191 -7.04 -8.85 -34.01
CA GLY A 191 -6.70 -9.94 -34.92
C GLY A 191 -5.51 -10.83 -34.48
N ASN A 192 -4.71 -10.39 -33.51
CA ASN A 192 -3.55 -11.15 -33.01
C ASN A 192 -3.50 -11.28 -31.49
N ALA A 193 -4.49 -10.74 -30.76
CA ALA A 193 -4.55 -10.84 -29.30
C ALA A 193 -4.67 -12.30 -28.82
N GLU A 194 -5.33 -13.17 -29.60
CA GLU A 194 -5.45 -14.61 -29.32
C GLU A 194 -4.13 -15.39 -29.51
N GLU A 195 -3.10 -14.78 -30.12
CA GLU A 195 -1.77 -15.40 -30.21
C GLU A 195 -1.01 -15.39 -28.88
N PHE A 196 -1.51 -14.65 -27.88
CA PHE A 196 -0.90 -14.51 -26.56
C PHE A 196 -1.70 -15.31 -25.52
N GLU A 197 -1.00 -15.81 -24.51
CA GLU A 197 -1.66 -16.46 -23.39
C GLU A 197 -2.53 -15.47 -22.60
N PRO A 198 -3.65 -15.93 -22.00
CA PRO A 198 -4.54 -15.08 -21.21
C PRO A 198 -3.96 -14.68 -19.85
N ARG A 199 -2.68 -14.99 -19.58
CA ARG A 199 -1.96 -14.68 -18.35
C ARG A 199 -0.68 -13.91 -18.69
N GLY A 200 -0.51 -12.77 -18.04
CA GLY A 200 0.74 -11.99 -18.04
C GLY A 200 1.24 -11.77 -16.62
N VAL A 201 2.50 -11.34 -16.50
CA VAL A 201 3.14 -11.02 -15.22
C VAL A 201 3.61 -9.56 -15.25
N MET A 202 3.18 -8.79 -14.25
CA MET A 202 3.60 -7.42 -14.02
C MET A 202 4.67 -7.36 -12.94
N PHE A 203 5.64 -6.47 -13.09
CA PHE A 203 6.64 -6.15 -12.06
C PHE A 203 6.26 -4.89 -11.29
N TYR A 204 6.24 -4.98 -9.96
CA TYR A 204 6.13 -3.80 -9.11
C TYR A 204 7.50 -3.18 -8.90
N ARG A 205 7.59 -1.88 -9.16
CA ARG A 205 8.83 -1.13 -9.01
C ARG A 205 9.14 -0.91 -7.52
N PRO A 206 10.24 -1.45 -6.97
CA PRO A 206 10.58 -1.23 -5.56
C PRO A 206 11.10 0.20 -5.33
N LEU A 207 11.00 0.67 -4.09
CA LEU A 207 11.66 1.90 -3.68
C LEU A 207 13.19 1.72 -3.68
N PRO A 208 13.98 2.74 -4.05
CA PRO A 208 15.44 2.66 -3.98
C PRO A 208 15.92 2.49 -2.53
N ASP A 209 17.00 1.74 -2.31
CA ASP A 209 17.63 1.54 -0.98
C ASP A 209 18.44 2.76 -0.50
N ARG A 210 17.96 3.97 -0.79
CA ARG A 210 18.61 5.24 -0.47
C ARG A 210 17.61 6.11 0.29
N PRO A 211 18.06 6.99 1.21
CA PRO A 211 17.17 7.91 1.89
C PRO A 211 16.36 8.73 0.87
N MET A 212 15.05 8.68 1.04
CA MET A 212 14.08 9.33 0.17
C MET A 212 13.72 10.69 0.73
N THR A 213 13.67 11.69 -0.15
CA THR A 213 13.10 13.01 0.16
C THR A 213 11.74 13.13 -0.53
N VAL A 214 10.90 14.07 -0.07
CA VAL A 214 9.59 14.37 -0.70
C VAL A 214 9.72 14.52 -2.22
N TRP A 215 10.73 15.27 -2.68
CA TRP A 215 10.99 15.48 -4.10
C TRP A 215 11.41 14.22 -4.85
N ARG A 216 12.25 13.36 -4.25
CA ARG A 216 12.63 12.08 -4.85
C ARG A 216 11.45 11.14 -4.95
N LEU A 217 10.60 11.12 -3.94
CA LEU A 217 9.36 10.33 -3.92
C LEU A 217 8.41 10.80 -5.03
N MET A 218 8.17 12.11 -5.17
CA MET A 218 7.34 12.63 -6.25
C MET A 218 7.94 12.35 -7.65
N ARG A 219 9.26 12.50 -7.80
CA ARG A 219 9.95 12.18 -9.07
C ARG A 219 9.88 10.68 -9.40
N PHE A 220 9.92 9.82 -8.39
CA PHE A 220 9.76 8.38 -8.56
C PHE A 220 8.38 8.06 -9.15
N SER A 221 7.33 8.72 -8.66
CA SER A 221 5.95 8.48 -9.03
C SER A 221 5.55 9.06 -10.39
N VAL A 222 6.04 10.26 -10.75
CA VAL A 222 5.67 10.92 -12.02
C VAL A 222 6.37 10.29 -13.25
N ARG A 223 7.30 9.36 -13.04
CA ARG A 223 8.02 8.68 -14.13
C ARG A 223 7.02 7.87 -14.98
N GLY A 224 6.98 8.14 -16.28
CA GLY A 224 6.01 7.53 -17.22
C GLY A 224 4.76 8.38 -17.47
N ALA A 225 4.50 9.41 -16.65
CA ALA A 225 3.35 10.30 -16.79
C ALA A 225 3.67 11.59 -17.59
N ALA A 226 4.76 11.61 -18.36
CA ALA A 226 5.18 12.81 -19.11
C ALA A 226 4.11 13.31 -20.09
N GLY A 227 3.33 12.40 -20.69
CA GLY A 227 2.20 12.75 -21.56
C GLY A 227 1.07 13.45 -20.80
N ASP A 228 0.73 12.97 -19.61
CA ASP A 228 -0.32 13.55 -18.77
C ASP A 228 0.12 14.93 -18.25
N VAL A 229 1.37 15.06 -17.78
CA VAL A 229 1.96 16.34 -17.36
C VAL A 229 1.96 17.34 -18.51
N ARG A 230 2.34 16.91 -19.73
CA ARG A 230 2.29 17.77 -20.91
C ARG A 230 0.86 18.23 -21.23
N ASN A 231 -0.12 17.33 -21.16
CA ASN A 231 -1.52 17.67 -21.42
C ASN A 231 -2.07 18.64 -20.37
N LEU A 232 -1.69 18.47 -19.09
CA LEU A 232 -2.01 19.42 -18.02
C LEU A 232 -1.39 20.80 -18.27
N LEU A 233 -0.13 20.85 -18.73
CA LEU A 233 0.53 22.11 -19.08
C LEU A 233 -0.16 22.83 -20.24
N ILE A 234 -0.46 22.10 -21.33
CA ILE A 234 -1.14 22.65 -22.50
C ILE A 234 -2.55 23.11 -22.15
N GLY A 235 -3.34 22.27 -21.49
CA GLY A 235 -4.70 22.61 -21.06
C GLY A 235 -4.74 23.78 -20.08
N GLY A 236 -3.76 23.86 -19.18
CA GLY A 236 -3.57 25.01 -18.28
C GLY A 236 -3.31 26.31 -19.04
N LEU A 237 -2.37 26.29 -20.00
CA LEU A 237 -2.05 27.45 -20.84
C LEU A 237 -3.25 27.95 -21.66
N VAL A 238 -4.02 27.03 -22.26
CA VAL A 238 -5.24 27.39 -23.01
C VAL A 238 -6.29 28.03 -22.10
N THR A 239 -6.53 27.43 -20.93
CA THR A 239 -7.46 28.00 -19.94
C THR A 239 -7.02 29.39 -19.48
N VAL A 240 -5.72 29.62 -19.30
CA VAL A 240 -5.18 30.93 -18.94
C VAL A 240 -5.39 31.95 -20.07
N ALA A 241 -5.10 31.57 -21.32
CA ALA A 241 -5.28 32.45 -22.48
C ALA A 241 -6.74 32.87 -22.67
N LEU A 242 -7.69 31.93 -22.49
CA LEU A 242 -9.12 32.24 -22.53
C LEU A 242 -9.56 33.09 -21.33
N GLY A 243 -9.00 32.85 -20.14
CA GLY A 243 -9.24 33.67 -18.96
C GLY A 243 -8.81 35.13 -19.12
N ALA A 244 -7.76 35.38 -19.92
CA ALA A 244 -7.26 36.72 -20.26
C ALA A 244 -8.30 37.59 -21.00
N LEU A 245 -9.22 36.95 -21.72
CA LEU A 245 -10.26 37.65 -22.48
C LEU A 245 -11.24 38.36 -21.55
N VAL A 246 -11.42 37.89 -20.31
CA VAL A 246 -12.40 38.45 -19.38
C VAL A 246 -12.05 39.90 -19.00
N PRO A 247 -10.87 40.24 -18.45
CA PRO A 247 -10.51 41.63 -18.15
C PRO A 247 -10.56 42.57 -19.36
N LEU A 248 -10.12 42.10 -20.52
CA LEU A 248 -10.07 42.89 -21.76
C LEU A 248 -11.48 43.17 -22.28
N ALA A 249 -12.34 42.16 -22.32
CA ALA A 249 -13.72 42.29 -22.75
C ALA A 249 -14.53 43.17 -21.81
N THR A 250 -14.35 43.04 -20.49
CA THR A 250 -15.02 43.89 -19.50
C THR A 250 -14.70 45.37 -19.73
N GLY A 251 -13.43 45.73 -19.95
CA GLY A 251 -13.06 47.13 -20.20
C GLY A 251 -13.57 47.68 -21.52
N GLN A 252 -13.52 46.90 -22.61
CA GLN A 252 -14.03 47.37 -23.90
C GLN A 252 -15.56 47.48 -23.94
N VAL A 253 -16.27 46.49 -23.39
CA VAL A 253 -17.75 46.49 -23.38
C VAL A 253 -18.27 47.61 -22.51
N LEU A 254 -17.89 47.68 -21.23
CA LEU A 254 -18.44 48.66 -20.29
C LEU A 254 -17.89 50.08 -20.50
N GLY A 255 -16.63 50.21 -20.95
CA GLY A 255 -15.98 51.50 -21.11
C GLY A 255 -16.03 52.11 -22.50
N GLY A 256 -16.18 51.29 -23.55
CA GLY A 256 -16.18 51.73 -24.94
C GLY A 256 -17.55 51.61 -25.60
N PHE A 257 -18.09 50.40 -25.67
CA PHE A 257 -19.29 50.12 -26.47
C PHE A 257 -20.60 50.51 -25.80
N VAL A 258 -20.72 50.32 -24.47
CA VAL A 258 -21.93 50.70 -23.70
C VAL A 258 -22.17 52.21 -23.73
N PRO A 259 -21.17 53.09 -23.46
CA PRO A 259 -21.36 54.55 -23.55
C PRO A 259 -21.71 55.05 -24.96
N ARG A 260 -21.27 54.34 -26.00
CA ARG A 260 -21.55 54.67 -27.42
C ARG A 260 -22.83 54.02 -27.95
N ALA A 261 -23.55 53.27 -27.12
CA ALA A 261 -24.75 52.51 -27.48
C ALA A 261 -24.57 51.56 -28.69
N GLU A 262 -23.35 51.04 -28.91
CA GLU A 262 -23.03 50.16 -30.02
C GLU A 262 -23.51 48.72 -29.74
N LYS A 263 -24.79 48.42 -30.02
CA LYS A 263 -25.42 47.14 -29.70
C LYS A 263 -24.76 45.93 -30.38
N SER A 264 -24.29 46.09 -31.62
CA SER A 264 -23.69 44.99 -32.40
C SER A 264 -22.40 44.43 -31.78
N PRO A 265 -21.35 45.24 -31.51
CA PRO A 265 -20.11 44.74 -30.89
C PRO A 265 -20.30 44.23 -29.45
N ILE A 266 -21.26 44.79 -28.69
CA ILE A 266 -21.61 44.26 -27.36
C ILE A 266 -22.10 42.81 -27.46
N VAL A 267 -23.00 42.52 -28.40
CA VAL A 267 -23.53 41.17 -28.62
C VAL A 267 -22.44 40.22 -29.11
N GLN A 268 -21.57 40.67 -30.02
CA GLN A 268 -20.46 39.86 -30.55
C GLN A 268 -19.45 39.46 -29.46
N ILE A 269 -19.02 40.42 -28.62
CA ILE A 269 -18.07 40.14 -27.54
C ILE A 269 -18.72 39.30 -26.44
N SER A 270 -19.99 39.55 -26.12
CA SER A 270 -20.73 38.72 -25.15
C SER A 270 -20.85 37.27 -25.65
N LEU A 271 -21.15 37.07 -26.93
CA LEU A 271 -21.17 35.73 -27.53
C LEU A 271 -19.76 35.10 -27.51
N ALA A 272 -18.72 35.87 -27.83
CA ALA A 272 -17.34 35.39 -27.76
C ALA A 272 -16.93 34.98 -26.34
N LEU A 273 -17.36 35.71 -25.30
CA LEU A 273 -17.13 35.35 -23.90
C LEU A 273 -17.88 34.08 -23.48
N ILE A 274 -19.12 33.89 -23.95
CA ILE A 274 -19.89 32.66 -23.70
C ILE A 274 -19.16 31.47 -24.34
N VAL A 275 -18.77 31.59 -25.61
CA VAL A 275 -18.01 30.54 -26.32
C VAL A 275 -16.69 30.27 -25.61
N ALA A 276 -15.93 31.30 -25.24
CA ALA A 276 -14.69 31.16 -24.48
C ALA A 276 -14.91 30.47 -23.13
N GLY A 277 -16.01 30.77 -22.43
CA GLY A 277 -16.40 30.12 -21.18
C GLY A 277 -16.71 28.63 -21.36
N VAL A 278 -17.45 28.26 -22.40
CA VAL A 278 -17.74 26.85 -22.73
C VAL A 278 -16.45 26.10 -23.09
N VAL A 279 -15.58 26.70 -23.89
CA VAL A 279 -14.29 26.10 -24.25
C VAL A 279 -13.40 25.95 -23.01
N ALA A 280 -13.30 27.00 -22.17
CA ALA A 280 -12.56 26.93 -20.91
C ALA A 280 -13.10 25.83 -19.98
N ALA A 281 -14.43 25.69 -19.85
CA ALA A 281 -15.04 24.63 -19.07
C ALA A 281 -14.71 23.22 -19.61
N ALA A 282 -14.70 23.04 -20.94
CA ALA A 282 -14.30 21.78 -21.56
C ALA A 282 -12.82 21.44 -21.30
N PHE A 283 -11.92 22.42 -21.37
CA PHE A 283 -10.51 22.25 -21.02
C PHE A 283 -10.30 21.98 -19.53
N MET A 284 -11.04 22.65 -18.65
CA MET A 284 -11.03 22.36 -17.21
C MET A 284 -11.49 20.93 -16.91
N LEU A 285 -12.54 20.45 -17.59
CA LEU A 285 -12.98 19.06 -17.48
C LEU A 285 -11.88 18.10 -17.93
N LEU A 286 -11.25 18.35 -19.08
CA LEU A 286 -10.14 17.53 -19.57
C LEU A 286 -8.95 17.54 -18.60
N GLN A 287 -8.63 18.70 -18.01
CA GLN A 287 -7.57 18.85 -17.03
C GLN A 287 -7.86 18.04 -15.77
N ASN A 288 -9.09 18.14 -15.23
CA ASN A 288 -9.52 17.36 -14.06
C ASN A 288 -9.50 15.85 -14.33
N LEU A 289 -9.96 15.41 -15.51
CA LEU A 289 -9.89 14.00 -15.90
C LEU A 289 -8.44 13.51 -16.05
N THR A 290 -7.55 14.33 -16.59
CA THR A 290 -6.12 14.01 -16.70
C THR A 290 -5.47 13.95 -15.31
N LEU A 291 -5.86 14.83 -14.40
CA LEU A 291 -5.41 14.85 -13.01
C LEU A 291 -5.85 13.58 -12.27
N LEU A 292 -7.11 13.16 -12.41
CA LEU A 292 -7.61 11.90 -11.83
C LEU A 292 -6.86 10.68 -12.36
N ARG A 293 -6.56 10.64 -13.67
CA ARG A 293 -5.74 9.57 -14.27
C ARG A 293 -4.31 9.56 -13.74
N LEU A 294 -3.71 10.74 -13.62
CA LEU A 294 -2.38 10.92 -13.04
C LEU A 294 -2.37 10.43 -11.59
N GLU A 295 -3.36 10.83 -10.78
CA GLU A 295 -3.51 10.35 -9.40
C GLU A 295 -3.60 8.82 -9.35
N GLY A 296 -4.47 8.19 -10.14
CA GLY A 296 -4.60 6.73 -10.18
C GLY A 296 -3.29 6.01 -10.50
N ARG A 297 -2.51 6.51 -11.48
CA ARG A 297 -1.18 5.97 -11.84
C ARG A 297 -0.16 6.13 -10.72
N LEU A 298 -0.17 7.29 -10.07
CA LEU A 298 0.69 7.56 -8.92
C LEU A 298 0.35 6.62 -7.75
N GLU A 299 -0.94 6.30 -7.53
CA GLU A 299 -1.40 5.37 -6.50
C GLU A 299 -0.92 3.95 -6.75
N SER A 300 -1.13 3.45 -7.97
CA SER A 300 -0.76 2.10 -8.37
C SER A 300 0.74 1.86 -8.38
N THR A 301 1.55 2.93 -8.37
CA THR A 301 3.01 2.85 -8.27
C THR A 301 3.50 3.01 -6.83
N LEU A 302 3.05 4.05 -6.12
CA LEU A 302 3.57 4.37 -4.78
C LEU A 302 3.10 3.40 -3.71
N GLN A 303 1.81 3.04 -3.70
CA GLN A 303 1.26 2.24 -2.62
C GLN A 303 1.88 0.83 -2.57
N PRO A 304 1.98 0.09 -3.70
CA PRO A 304 2.69 -1.19 -3.70
C PRO A 304 4.17 -1.05 -3.33
N ALA A 305 4.84 0.02 -3.75
CA ALA A 305 6.26 0.23 -3.45
C ALA A 305 6.53 0.48 -1.95
N VAL A 306 5.62 1.18 -1.26
CA VAL A 306 5.68 1.40 0.19
C VAL A 306 5.38 0.10 0.94
N TRP A 307 4.38 -0.67 0.49
CA TRP A 307 4.10 -1.99 1.06
C TRP A 307 5.26 -2.96 0.87
N ASP A 308 5.87 -2.98 -0.32
CA ASP A 308 7.08 -3.77 -0.56
C ASP A 308 8.21 -3.35 0.38
N ARG A 309 8.44 -2.04 0.55
CA ARG A 309 9.45 -1.54 1.49
C ARG A 309 9.16 -2.01 2.91
N LEU A 310 7.94 -1.84 3.40
CA LEU A 310 7.54 -2.25 4.75
C LEU A 310 7.78 -3.74 4.97
N LEU A 311 7.37 -4.60 4.03
CA LEU A 311 7.55 -6.06 4.11
C LEU A 311 9.00 -6.53 4.01
N ARG A 312 9.93 -5.66 3.61
CA ARG A 312 11.38 -5.94 3.52
C ARG A 312 12.16 -5.41 4.73
N LEU A 313 11.52 -4.72 5.67
CA LEU A 313 12.18 -4.22 6.88
C LEU A 313 12.42 -5.35 7.89
N PRO A 314 13.48 -5.25 8.72
CA PRO A 314 13.79 -6.24 9.74
C PRO A 314 12.70 -6.30 10.83
N THR A 315 12.56 -7.45 11.48
CA THR A 315 11.58 -7.67 12.56
C THR A 315 11.76 -6.73 13.76
N THR A 316 13.00 -6.29 14.02
CA THR A 316 13.35 -5.31 15.07
C THR A 316 12.64 -3.97 14.87
N PHE A 317 12.45 -3.53 13.62
CA PHE A 317 11.73 -2.31 13.28
C PHE A 317 10.26 -2.35 13.72
N PHE A 318 9.64 -3.54 13.64
CA PHE A 318 8.25 -3.76 14.04
C PHE A 318 8.09 -3.91 15.55
N ALA A 319 9.10 -4.45 16.25
CA ALA A 319 9.04 -4.60 17.71
C ALA A 319 8.95 -3.25 18.45
N GLN A 320 9.49 -2.19 17.85
CA GLN A 320 9.52 -0.85 18.44
C GLN A 320 8.30 0.03 18.12
N ARG A 321 7.40 -0.40 17.23
CA ARG A 321 6.27 0.41 16.74
C ARG A 321 4.94 -0.31 16.82
N SER A 322 3.85 0.45 16.94
CA SER A 322 2.52 -0.14 16.96
C SER A 322 2.02 -0.45 15.54
N THR A 323 1.18 -1.48 15.40
CA THR A 323 0.52 -1.80 14.11
C THR A 323 -0.29 -0.61 13.59
N GLY A 324 -0.91 0.17 14.48
CA GLY A 324 -1.70 1.35 14.12
C GLY A 324 -0.83 2.49 13.57
N GLU A 325 0.34 2.73 14.16
CA GLU A 325 1.31 3.70 13.67
C GLU A 325 1.79 3.36 12.26
N LEU A 326 2.18 2.11 12.02
CA LEU A 326 2.63 1.63 10.72
C LEU A 326 1.52 1.67 9.66
N ALA A 327 0.29 1.30 10.03
CA ALA A 327 -0.87 1.40 9.15
C ALA A 327 -1.19 2.85 8.78
N SER A 328 -1.12 3.76 9.76
CA SER A 328 -1.33 5.19 9.53
C SER A 328 -0.25 5.78 8.61
N ALA A 329 1.02 5.41 8.79
CA ALA A 329 2.11 5.82 7.89
C ALA A 329 1.92 5.27 6.47
N ALA A 330 1.58 3.98 6.33
CA ALA A 330 1.35 3.36 5.02
C ALA A 330 0.15 3.97 4.28
N LEU A 331 -0.93 4.33 4.99
CA LEU A 331 -2.09 5.01 4.41
C LEU A 331 -1.85 6.52 4.21
N GLY A 332 -1.00 7.13 5.03
CA GLY A 332 -0.63 8.55 4.95
C GLY A 332 0.00 8.93 3.61
N ILE A 333 0.70 7.99 2.96
CA ILE A 333 1.31 8.19 1.63
C ILE A 333 0.28 8.61 0.57
N SER A 334 -0.92 8.03 0.58
CA SER A 334 -1.96 8.31 -0.42
C SER A 334 -2.54 9.71 -0.21
N THR A 335 -2.67 10.11 1.05
CA THR A 335 -3.13 11.44 1.46
C THR A 335 -2.09 12.51 1.10
N MET A 336 -0.82 12.27 1.43
CA MET A 336 0.30 13.12 1.07
C MET A 336 0.39 13.32 -0.46
N ARG A 337 0.30 12.22 -1.22
CA ARG A 337 0.28 12.26 -2.69
C ARG A 337 -0.91 13.08 -3.21
N ARG A 338 -2.13 12.85 -2.70
CA ARG A 338 -3.34 13.57 -3.14
C ARG A 338 -3.18 15.09 -2.97
N VAL A 339 -2.67 15.51 -1.81
CA VAL A 339 -2.37 16.93 -1.56
C VAL A 339 -1.35 17.45 -2.56
N MET A 340 -0.26 16.70 -2.81
CA MET A 340 0.81 17.13 -3.72
C MET A 340 0.41 17.18 -5.19
N SER A 341 -0.36 16.20 -5.67
CA SER A 341 -0.86 16.15 -7.05
C SER A 341 -1.83 17.28 -7.38
N GLY A 342 -2.65 17.70 -6.40
CA GLY A 342 -3.56 18.85 -6.56
C GLY A 342 -2.83 20.20 -6.57
N ILE A 343 -1.73 20.33 -5.81
CA ILE A 343 -1.00 21.61 -5.68
C ILE A 343 -0.28 22.01 -6.98
N ALA A 344 0.33 21.08 -7.71
CA ALA A 344 1.16 21.42 -8.86
C ALA A 344 0.38 22.13 -10.00
N PRO A 345 -0.82 21.64 -10.41
CA PRO A 345 -1.67 22.35 -11.37
C PRO A 345 -2.12 23.73 -10.88
N THR A 346 -2.45 23.86 -9.59
CA THR A 346 -2.83 25.15 -8.98
C THR A 346 -1.68 26.15 -9.05
N ILE A 347 -0.46 25.75 -8.69
CA ILE A 347 0.73 26.62 -8.77
C ILE A 347 0.98 27.07 -10.22
N LEU A 348 0.88 26.15 -11.17
CA LEU A 348 1.08 26.45 -12.59
C LEU A 348 0.01 27.44 -13.09
N GLN A 349 -1.26 27.18 -12.81
CA GLN A 349 -2.37 28.02 -13.26
C GLN A 349 -2.29 29.41 -12.61
N ALA A 350 -2.20 29.47 -11.28
CA ALA A 350 -2.13 30.73 -10.53
C ALA A 350 -0.86 31.52 -10.89
N GLY A 351 0.28 30.86 -11.08
CA GLY A 351 1.51 31.49 -11.54
C GLY A 351 1.35 32.13 -12.92
N THR A 352 0.75 31.41 -13.87
CA THR A 352 0.57 31.93 -15.24
C THR A 352 -0.47 33.06 -15.28
N VAL A 353 -1.62 32.91 -14.61
CA VAL A 353 -2.65 33.96 -14.50
C VAL A 353 -2.08 35.19 -13.79
N GLY A 354 -1.29 34.99 -12.73
CA GLY A 354 -0.63 36.08 -12.00
C GLY A 354 0.35 36.86 -12.86
N VAL A 355 1.28 36.18 -13.55
CA VAL A 355 2.26 36.84 -14.44
C VAL A 355 1.57 37.61 -15.56
N MET A 356 0.53 37.03 -16.17
CA MET A 356 -0.23 37.68 -17.23
C MET A 356 -0.95 38.94 -16.75
N ASN A 357 -1.66 38.87 -15.62
CA ASN A 357 -2.37 40.03 -15.08
C ASN A 357 -1.38 41.10 -14.59
N LEU A 358 -0.22 40.72 -14.05
CA LEU A 358 0.84 41.67 -13.71
C LEU A 358 1.35 42.41 -14.95
N ALA A 359 1.54 41.71 -16.07
CA ALA A 359 1.94 42.34 -17.34
C ALA A 359 0.87 43.33 -17.84
N LEU A 360 -0.42 42.98 -17.74
CA LEU A 360 -1.52 43.89 -18.06
C LEU A 360 -1.48 45.15 -17.17
N LEU A 361 -1.29 45.00 -15.86
CA LEU A 361 -1.23 46.16 -14.95
C LEU A 361 -0.06 47.10 -15.28
N LEU A 362 1.12 46.55 -15.58
CA LEU A 362 2.30 47.32 -15.97
C LEU A 362 2.10 48.05 -17.31
N TYR A 363 1.37 47.44 -18.25
CA TYR A 363 1.03 48.05 -19.54
C TYR A 363 0.11 49.27 -19.39
N TYR A 364 -0.90 49.20 -18.51
CA TYR A 364 -1.85 50.29 -18.31
C TYR A 364 -1.31 51.42 -17.41
N SER A 365 -0.63 51.10 -16.31
CA SER A 365 -0.01 52.11 -15.43
C SER A 365 1.07 51.49 -14.53
N ALA A 366 2.34 51.79 -14.83
CA ALA A 366 3.47 51.27 -14.05
C ALA A 366 3.49 51.76 -12.59
N SER A 367 3.08 53.01 -12.33
CA SER A 367 3.08 53.58 -10.97
C SER A 367 2.01 52.95 -10.07
N LEU A 368 0.80 52.76 -10.59
CA LEU A 368 -0.30 52.10 -9.88
C LEU A 368 -0.02 50.61 -9.72
N ALA A 369 0.57 49.96 -10.73
CA ALA A 369 0.96 48.55 -10.65
C ALA A 369 1.99 48.31 -9.54
N LEU A 370 2.98 49.20 -9.38
CA LEU A 370 3.98 49.08 -8.30
C LEU A 370 3.34 49.22 -6.91
N ALA A 371 2.37 50.11 -6.74
CA ALA A 371 1.61 50.25 -5.50
C ALA A 371 0.81 48.98 -5.18
N VAL A 372 0.17 48.38 -6.18
CA VAL A 372 -0.52 47.09 -6.04
C VAL A 372 0.47 45.99 -5.65
N VAL A 373 1.62 45.90 -6.32
CA VAL A 373 2.68 44.92 -5.98
C VAL A 373 3.18 45.09 -4.55
N ALA A 374 3.35 46.32 -4.06
CA ALA A 374 3.75 46.57 -2.68
C ALA A 374 2.71 46.06 -1.67
N VAL A 375 1.42 46.34 -1.92
CA VAL A 375 0.31 45.81 -1.10
C VAL A 375 0.28 44.28 -1.14
N LEU A 376 0.50 43.69 -2.32
CA LEU A 376 0.53 42.24 -2.50
C LEU A 376 1.65 41.58 -1.69
N LEU A 377 2.86 42.16 -1.67
CA LEU A 377 3.98 41.64 -0.87
C LEU A 377 3.66 41.63 0.62
N VAL A 378 3.02 42.69 1.13
CA VAL A 378 2.59 42.77 2.53
C VAL A 378 1.56 41.69 2.84
N VAL A 379 0.53 41.57 1.99
CA VAL A 379 -0.54 40.57 2.16
C VAL A 379 0.04 39.15 2.13
N SER A 380 0.89 38.81 1.14
CA SER A 380 1.55 37.51 1.07
C SER A 380 2.41 37.21 2.30
N GLY A 381 3.14 38.20 2.83
CA GLY A 381 3.93 38.03 4.05
C GLY A 381 3.06 37.67 5.26
N VAL A 382 1.91 38.34 5.41
CA VAL A 382 0.95 38.05 6.49
C VAL A 382 0.37 36.64 6.36
N PHE A 383 -0.12 36.27 5.16
CA PHE A 383 -0.68 34.94 4.93
C PHE A 383 0.35 33.82 5.11
N LEU A 384 1.59 34.03 4.64
CA LEU A 384 2.67 33.05 4.83
C LEU A 384 3.01 32.88 6.33
N GLY A 385 3.12 33.98 7.07
CA GLY A 385 3.35 33.96 8.52
C GLY A 385 2.25 33.22 9.28
N MET A 386 0.98 33.51 8.95
CA MET A 386 -0.17 32.80 9.53
C MET A 386 -0.19 31.32 9.17
N GLY A 387 0.15 30.98 7.93
CA GLY A 387 0.25 29.59 7.48
C GLY A 387 1.34 28.79 8.20
N LEU A 388 2.53 29.38 8.38
CA LEU A 388 3.61 28.75 9.16
C LEU A 388 3.22 28.59 10.64
N TRP A 389 2.52 29.58 11.20
CA TRP A 389 2.00 29.49 12.56
C TRP A 389 0.94 28.39 12.70
N GLN A 390 0.02 28.27 11.73
CA GLN A 390 -0.97 27.21 11.66
C GLN A 390 -0.31 25.83 11.64
N VAL A 391 0.70 25.62 10.79
CA VAL A 391 1.39 24.32 10.68
C VAL A 391 2.05 23.90 12.00
N ARG A 392 2.58 24.86 12.78
CA ARG A 392 3.20 24.55 14.08
C ARG A 392 2.21 23.95 15.07
N TRP A 393 0.96 24.41 15.09
CA TRP A 393 -0.11 23.82 15.90
C TRP A 393 -0.65 22.53 15.30
N GLN A 394 -0.78 22.48 13.98
CA GLN A 394 -1.22 21.29 13.25
C GLN A 394 -0.29 20.10 13.48
N ARG A 395 1.04 20.31 13.58
CA ARG A 395 2.00 19.27 13.98
C ARG A 395 1.65 18.63 15.33
N ARG A 396 1.44 19.46 16.36
CA ARG A 396 1.07 19.00 17.71
C ARG A 396 -0.27 18.26 17.72
N LEU A 397 -1.23 18.73 16.93
CA LEU A 397 -2.53 18.09 16.78
C LEU A 397 -2.38 16.66 16.23
N VAL A 398 -1.62 16.51 15.14
CA VAL A 398 -1.37 15.20 14.51
C VAL A 398 -0.69 14.22 15.48
N GLU A 399 0.32 14.67 16.24
CA GLU A 399 0.95 13.83 17.27
C GLU A 399 -0.04 13.39 18.36
N SER A 400 -0.92 14.29 18.81
CA SER A 400 -1.95 13.97 19.81
C SER A 400 -3.01 13.01 19.27
N GLU A 401 -3.41 13.15 18.00
CA GLU A 401 -4.35 12.23 17.34
C GLU A 401 -3.76 10.83 17.19
N ASN A 402 -2.47 10.72 16.84
CA ASN A 402 -1.79 9.42 16.76
C ASN A 402 -1.75 8.71 18.12
N LYS A 403 -1.47 9.44 19.20
CA LYS A 403 -1.52 8.89 20.58
C LYS A 403 -2.92 8.41 20.94
N LEU A 404 -3.95 9.19 20.59
CA LEU A 404 -5.35 8.82 20.83
C LEU A 404 -5.77 7.57 20.06
N ASN A 405 -5.40 7.48 18.78
CA ASN A 405 -5.69 6.32 17.95
C ASN A 405 -5.02 5.06 18.51
N ASN A 406 -3.75 5.17 18.95
CA ASN A 406 -3.03 4.06 19.57
C ASN A 406 -3.70 3.61 20.88
N GLN A 407 -4.08 4.56 21.74
CA GLN A 407 -4.79 4.27 22.99
C GLN A 407 -6.14 3.59 22.72
N ALA A 408 -6.92 4.09 21.77
CA ALA A 408 -8.21 3.49 21.40
C ALA A 408 -8.03 2.02 20.97
N PHE A 409 -7.02 1.73 20.16
CA PHE A 409 -6.72 0.37 19.73
C PHE A 409 -6.29 -0.55 20.89
N GLN A 410 -5.48 -0.03 21.83
CA GLN A 410 -5.09 -0.76 23.04
C GLN A 410 -6.29 -1.04 23.95
N THR A 411 -7.18 -0.05 24.15
CA THR A 411 -8.42 -0.21 24.92
C THR A 411 -9.34 -1.27 24.31
N LEU A 412 -9.52 -1.24 22.98
CA LEU A 412 -10.34 -2.24 22.28
C LEU A 412 -9.75 -3.65 22.37
N ARG A 413 -8.43 -3.81 22.20
CA ARG A 413 -7.74 -5.10 22.39
C ARG A 413 -7.83 -5.60 23.83
N GLY A 414 -7.78 -4.70 24.80
CA GLY A 414 -7.88 -4.99 26.23
C GLY A 414 -9.30 -5.12 26.77
N LEU A 415 -10.32 -4.97 25.93
CA LEU A 415 -11.73 -4.88 26.36
C LEU A 415 -12.18 -6.06 27.24
N PRO A 416 -11.85 -7.33 26.94
CA PRO A 416 -12.22 -8.44 27.83
C PRO A 416 -11.65 -8.28 29.25
N LYS A 417 -10.41 -7.81 29.38
CA LYS A 417 -9.77 -7.57 30.69
C LYS A 417 -10.44 -6.41 31.43
N LEU A 418 -10.82 -5.37 30.70
CA LEU A 418 -11.54 -4.22 31.28
C LEU A 418 -12.92 -4.62 31.80
N ARG A 419 -13.65 -5.47 31.05
CA ARG A 419 -14.95 -6.00 31.49
C ARG A 419 -14.85 -6.84 32.75
N VAL A 420 -13.84 -7.72 32.83
CA VAL A 420 -13.60 -8.55 34.02
C VAL A 420 -13.27 -7.66 35.24
N ALA A 421 -12.52 -6.59 35.04
CA ALA A 421 -12.16 -5.64 36.09
C ALA A 421 -13.22 -4.56 36.36
N ALA A 422 -14.34 -4.53 35.62
CA ALA A 422 -15.34 -3.45 35.63
C ALA A 422 -14.70 -2.04 35.50
N ALA A 423 -13.63 -1.94 34.71
CA ALA A 423 -12.77 -0.75 34.61
C ALA A 423 -13.00 0.06 33.33
N GLU A 424 -14.13 -0.13 32.64
CA GLU A 424 -14.45 0.58 31.39
C GLU A 424 -14.52 2.09 31.59
N ASN A 425 -15.10 2.55 32.71
CA ASN A 425 -15.17 3.97 33.05
C ASN A 425 -13.76 4.58 33.24
N PHE A 426 -12.83 3.82 33.81
CA PHE A 426 -11.44 4.25 33.96
C PHE A 426 -10.77 4.40 32.59
N ALA A 427 -10.94 3.41 31.71
CA ALA A 427 -10.39 3.46 30.35
C ALA A 427 -11.00 4.61 29.53
N TYR A 428 -12.32 4.81 29.64
CA TYR A 428 -13.02 5.91 28.99
C TYR A 428 -12.53 7.27 29.51
N ALA A 429 -12.37 7.45 30.82
CA ALA A 429 -11.85 8.68 31.39
C ALA A 429 -10.41 8.99 30.92
N ALA A 430 -9.57 7.94 30.80
CA ALA A 430 -8.22 8.09 30.26
C ALA A 430 -8.23 8.54 28.79
N TRP A 431 -9.10 7.98 27.96
CA TRP A 431 -9.28 8.41 26.57
C TRP A 431 -9.87 9.82 26.47
N ALA A 432 -10.88 10.13 27.28
CA ALA A 432 -11.58 11.41 27.28
C ALA A 432 -10.64 12.58 27.62
N ARG A 433 -9.67 12.38 28.52
CA ARG A 433 -8.63 13.40 28.81
C ARG A 433 -7.78 13.73 27.59
N GLY A 434 -7.29 12.70 26.88
CA GLY A 434 -6.52 12.91 25.65
C GLY A 434 -7.38 13.53 24.55
N PHE A 435 -8.64 13.11 24.43
CA PHE A 435 -9.59 13.67 23.48
C PHE A 435 -9.84 15.16 23.76
N ALA A 436 -10.02 15.56 25.02
CA ALA A 436 -10.16 16.95 25.41
C ALA A 436 -8.92 17.79 25.03
N HIS A 437 -7.71 17.26 25.23
CA HIS A 437 -6.47 17.93 24.82
C HIS A 437 -6.38 18.08 23.28
N SER A 438 -6.71 17.03 22.53
CA SER A 438 -6.78 17.10 21.07
C SER A 438 -7.81 18.12 20.60
N ARG A 439 -8.97 18.22 21.27
CA ARG A 439 -10.00 19.23 21.01
C ARG A 439 -9.49 20.66 21.23
N ASP A 440 -8.72 20.92 22.29
CA ASP A 440 -8.10 22.24 22.51
C ASP A 440 -7.14 22.61 21.37
N LEU A 441 -6.29 21.68 20.94
CA LEU A 441 -5.41 21.87 19.78
C LEU A 441 -6.20 22.09 18.47
N HIS A 442 -7.30 21.36 18.29
CA HIS A 442 -8.22 21.53 17.18
C HIS A 442 -8.85 22.93 17.18
N GLN A 443 -9.29 23.42 18.34
CA GLN A 443 -9.85 24.77 18.48
C GLN A 443 -8.80 25.85 18.22
N ARG A 444 -7.57 25.71 18.72
CA ARG A 444 -6.48 26.68 18.44
C ARG A 444 -6.16 26.74 16.95
N THR A 445 -6.03 25.59 16.31
CA THR A 445 -5.81 25.50 14.85
C THR A 445 -7.00 26.09 14.09
N GLY A 446 -8.23 25.79 14.53
CA GLY A 446 -9.47 26.33 13.98
C GLY A 446 -9.59 27.84 14.12
N ARG A 447 -9.17 28.44 15.23
CA ARG A 447 -9.13 29.90 15.43
C ARG A 447 -8.19 30.58 14.43
N ILE A 448 -7.00 30.03 14.22
CA ILE A 448 -6.04 30.54 13.23
C ILE A 448 -6.62 30.42 11.82
N LYS A 449 -7.23 29.27 11.50
CA LYS A 449 -7.91 29.07 10.21
C LYS A 449 -9.05 30.06 9.99
N ASN A 450 -9.89 30.28 11.00
CA ASN A 450 -11.00 31.23 10.94
C ASN A 450 -10.49 32.66 10.78
N LEU A 451 -9.43 33.05 11.50
CA LEU A 451 -8.80 34.36 11.33
C LEU A 451 -8.27 34.54 9.90
N THR A 452 -7.61 33.52 9.36
CA THR A 452 -7.10 33.52 7.98
C THR A 452 -8.25 33.65 6.97
N GLN A 453 -9.38 32.95 7.20
CA GLN A 453 -10.56 33.02 6.34
C GLN A 453 -11.27 34.38 6.41
N VAL A 454 -11.34 35.00 7.59
CA VAL A 454 -11.88 36.37 7.74
C VAL A 454 -11.00 37.36 6.99
N LEU A 455 -9.67 37.26 7.16
CA LEU A 455 -8.73 38.10 6.42
C LEU A 455 -8.88 37.92 4.92
N ASP A 456 -8.97 36.67 4.44
CA ASP A 456 -9.20 36.31 3.03
C ASP A 456 -10.51 36.91 2.47
N SER A 457 -11.55 36.99 3.28
CA SER A 457 -12.84 37.55 2.85
C SER A 457 -12.83 39.08 2.78
N VAL A 458 -11.99 39.74 3.59
CA VAL A 458 -12.00 41.20 3.77
C VAL A 458 -10.92 41.91 2.94
N TYR A 459 -9.74 41.32 2.74
CA TYR A 459 -8.64 42.01 2.05
C TYR A 459 -8.95 42.32 0.59
N LEU A 460 -9.62 41.42 -0.14
CA LEU A 460 -9.90 41.60 -1.57
C LEU A 460 -10.82 42.82 -1.83
N PRO A 461 -11.97 42.98 -1.13
CA PRO A 461 -12.75 44.21 -1.18
C PRO A 461 -11.99 45.46 -0.73
N LEU A 462 -11.17 45.37 0.33
CA LEU A 462 -10.40 46.52 0.82
C LEU A 462 -9.36 47.02 -0.19
N VAL A 463 -8.64 46.11 -0.86
CA VAL A 463 -7.67 46.48 -1.89
C VAL A 463 -8.40 47.08 -3.10
N SER A 464 -9.53 46.51 -3.51
CA SER A 464 -10.34 47.09 -4.60
C SER A 464 -10.86 48.48 -4.25
N LEU A 465 -11.32 48.69 -3.01
CA LEU A 465 -11.74 50.00 -2.50
C LEU A 465 -10.58 51.00 -2.48
N ALA A 466 -9.39 50.59 -2.03
CA ALA A 466 -8.20 51.44 -2.01
C ALA A 466 -7.78 51.87 -3.42
N VAL A 467 -7.78 50.93 -4.38
CA VAL A 467 -7.54 51.24 -5.80
C VAL A 467 -8.60 52.21 -6.33
N PHE A 468 -9.87 52.01 -6.01
CA PHE A 468 -10.94 52.93 -6.39
C PHE A 468 -10.72 54.34 -5.81
N MET A 469 -10.38 54.46 -4.52
CA MET A 469 -10.10 55.77 -3.89
C MET A 469 -8.88 56.47 -4.50
N LEU A 470 -7.81 55.72 -4.79
CA LEU A 470 -6.62 56.24 -5.46
C LEU A 470 -6.95 56.86 -6.82
N LEU A 471 -7.82 56.20 -7.60
CA LEU A 471 -8.23 56.68 -8.92
C LEU A 471 -9.33 57.75 -8.87
N ALA A 472 -10.17 57.76 -7.84
CA ALA A 472 -11.16 58.81 -7.62
C ALA A 472 -10.54 60.12 -7.08
N GLY A 473 -9.37 60.03 -6.42
CA GLY A 473 -8.65 61.16 -5.81
C GLY A 473 -7.32 61.47 -6.49
N PRO A 474 -6.16 61.07 -5.91
CA PRO A 474 -4.83 61.52 -6.37
C PRO A 474 -4.49 61.22 -7.83
N ALA A 475 -5.05 60.13 -8.39
CA ALA A 475 -4.84 59.71 -9.77
C ALA A 475 -6.06 60.00 -10.66
N ARG A 476 -6.91 60.95 -10.29
CA ARG A 476 -8.11 61.31 -11.06
C ARG A 476 -7.74 61.79 -12.46
N GLY A 477 -8.36 61.20 -13.48
CA GLY A 477 -8.08 61.49 -14.89
C GLY A 477 -6.86 60.75 -15.48
N SER A 478 -6.14 59.94 -14.69
CA SER A 478 -5.00 59.15 -15.19
C SER A 478 -5.39 58.01 -16.15
N MET A 479 -6.64 57.55 -16.08
CA MET A 479 -7.14 56.40 -16.85
C MET A 479 -8.59 56.62 -17.30
N SER A 480 -8.96 56.07 -18.45
CA SER A 480 -10.34 56.06 -18.92
C SER A 480 -11.21 55.09 -18.08
N ALA A 481 -12.53 55.26 -18.10
CA ALA A 481 -13.45 54.36 -17.39
C ALA A 481 -13.30 52.89 -17.83
N GLY A 482 -13.05 52.63 -19.12
CA GLY A 482 -12.77 51.28 -19.62
C GLY A 482 -11.45 50.72 -19.14
N ALA A 483 -10.39 51.53 -19.19
CA ALA A 483 -9.07 51.12 -18.69
C ALA A 483 -9.10 50.85 -17.18
N PHE A 484 -9.90 51.61 -16.42
CA PHE A 484 -10.14 51.35 -15.00
C PHE A 484 -10.80 49.99 -14.75
N LEU A 485 -11.83 49.63 -15.51
CA LEU A 485 -12.52 48.35 -15.32
C LEU A 485 -11.62 47.16 -15.67
N THR A 486 -10.79 47.26 -16.72
CA THR A 486 -9.75 46.26 -17.01
C THR A 486 -8.69 46.23 -15.93
N PHE A 487 -8.26 47.37 -15.41
CA PHE A 487 -7.30 47.45 -14.32
C PHE A 487 -7.84 46.77 -13.04
N ASN A 488 -9.06 47.10 -12.62
CA ASN A 488 -9.68 46.55 -11.40
C ASN A 488 -9.94 45.03 -11.50
N THR A 489 -10.37 44.54 -12.67
CA THR A 489 -10.51 43.10 -12.91
C THR A 489 -9.16 42.38 -12.90
N SER A 490 -8.12 42.97 -13.52
CA SER A 490 -6.76 42.43 -13.50
C SER A 490 -6.16 42.40 -12.10
N VAL A 491 -6.38 43.45 -11.28
CA VAL A 491 -6.01 43.50 -9.86
C VAL A 491 -6.70 42.35 -9.10
N THR A 492 -8.00 42.18 -9.27
CA THR A 492 -8.78 41.13 -8.59
C THR A 492 -8.27 39.72 -8.95
N MET A 493 -7.98 39.46 -10.24
CA MET A 493 -7.45 38.18 -10.69
C MET A 493 -6.01 37.94 -10.20
N LEU A 494 -5.18 38.98 -10.14
CA LEU A 494 -3.83 38.90 -9.60
C LEU A 494 -3.85 38.59 -8.09
N LEU A 495 -4.70 39.28 -7.32
CA LEU A 495 -4.88 39.00 -5.88
C LEU A 495 -5.34 37.55 -5.65
N THR A 496 -6.35 37.11 -6.40
CA THR A 496 -6.86 35.73 -6.32
C THR A 496 -5.77 34.70 -6.61
N SER A 497 -4.95 34.94 -7.65
CA SER A 497 -3.84 34.06 -8.02
C SER A 497 -2.77 34.00 -6.93
N LEU A 498 -2.44 35.13 -6.32
CA LEU A 498 -1.45 35.19 -5.24
C LEU A 498 -1.92 34.46 -3.98
N THR A 499 -3.20 34.58 -3.65
CA THR A 499 -3.81 33.86 -2.54
C THR A 499 -3.82 32.35 -2.78
N GLN A 500 -4.14 31.91 -4.00
CA GLN A 500 -4.01 30.50 -4.39
C GLN A 500 -2.58 29.99 -4.25
N LEU A 501 -1.58 30.78 -4.68
CA LEU A 501 -0.16 30.44 -4.50
C LEU A 501 0.22 30.34 -3.02
N THR A 502 -0.22 31.29 -2.20
CA THR A 502 0.08 31.30 -0.77
C THR A 502 -0.56 30.11 -0.05
N ASN A 503 -1.83 29.81 -0.33
CA ASN A 503 -2.52 28.63 0.18
C ASN A 503 -1.85 27.31 -0.28
N SER A 504 -1.36 27.28 -1.52
CA SER A 504 -0.59 26.15 -2.06
C SER A 504 0.71 25.94 -1.27
N LEU A 505 1.46 27.02 -0.97
CA LEU A 505 2.67 26.94 -0.15
C LEU A 505 2.36 26.42 1.27
N VAL A 506 1.32 26.93 1.93
CA VAL A 506 0.89 26.43 3.24
C VAL A 506 0.54 24.94 3.18
N SER A 507 -0.13 24.51 2.12
CA SER A 507 -0.47 23.11 1.89
C SER A 507 0.76 22.23 1.69
N VAL A 508 1.82 22.72 1.02
CA VAL A 508 3.12 22.02 0.92
C VAL A 508 3.77 21.88 2.30
N VAL A 509 3.76 22.94 3.13
CA VAL A 509 4.32 22.86 4.49
C VAL A 509 3.50 21.89 5.36
N ALA A 510 2.18 21.80 5.15
CA ALA A 510 1.30 20.84 5.83
C ALA A 510 1.52 19.37 5.41
N VAL A 511 2.26 19.11 4.32
CA VAL A 511 2.70 17.76 3.94
C VAL A 511 3.88 17.27 4.78
N LEU A 512 4.71 18.18 5.32
CA LEU A 512 5.90 17.80 6.10
C LEU A 512 5.60 16.87 7.28
N PRO A 513 4.57 17.11 8.12
CA PRO A 513 4.24 16.21 9.23
C PRO A 513 3.77 14.83 8.77
N MET A 514 3.10 14.75 7.61
CA MET A 514 2.72 13.48 7.00
C MET A 514 3.95 12.72 6.53
N PHE A 515 4.91 13.42 5.92
CA PHE A 515 6.18 12.82 5.50
C PHE A 515 7.03 12.36 6.69
N GLU A 516 7.06 13.12 7.78
CA GLU A 516 7.76 12.77 9.04
C GLU A 516 7.26 11.43 9.61
N GLN A 517 5.99 11.04 9.39
CA GLN A 517 5.46 9.73 9.80
C GLN A 517 5.91 8.57 8.92
N VAL A 518 6.06 8.79 7.60
CA VAL A 518 6.48 7.74 6.66
C VAL A 518 8.00 7.61 6.62
N LYS A 519 8.72 8.69 6.93
CA LYS A 519 10.18 8.77 6.89
C LYS A 519 10.90 7.59 7.57
N PRO A 520 10.51 7.11 8.77
CA PRO A 520 11.16 5.96 9.39
C PRO A 520 11.08 4.68 8.54
N ILE A 521 9.97 4.45 7.84
CA ILE A 521 9.81 3.29 6.93
C ILE A 521 10.73 3.44 5.70
N LEU A 522 10.92 4.67 5.23
CA LEU A 522 11.74 4.95 4.05
C LEU A 522 13.24 4.91 4.35
N ASP A 523 13.64 5.39 5.52
CA ASP A 523 15.05 5.50 5.92
C ASP A 523 15.59 4.20 6.51
N GLU A 524 14.75 3.36 7.13
CA GLU A 524 15.17 2.07 7.67
C GLU A 524 15.71 1.17 6.55
N PRO A 525 16.95 0.65 6.63
CA PRO A 525 17.48 -0.26 5.63
C PRO A 525 16.69 -1.58 5.58
N PRO A 526 16.52 -2.20 4.39
CA PRO A 526 15.93 -3.53 4.32
C PRO A 526 16.78 -4.57 5.05
N GLU A 527 16.14 -5.64 5.50
CA GLU A 527 16.78 -6.76 6.19
C GLU A 527 17.92 -7.36 5.36
N VAL A 528 17.63 -7.62 4.08
CA VAL A 528 18.60 -8.19 3.14
C VAL A 528 19.27 -7.08 2.33
N ARG A 529 20.57 -6.90 2.57
CA ARG A 529 21.39 -5.86 1.91
C ARG A 529 21.72 -6.23 0.46
N GLY A 530 21.94 -5.23 -0.39
CA GLY A 530 22.44 -5.46 -1.75
C GLY A 530 23.82 -6.13 -1.69
N GLY A 531 23.99 -7.27 -2.37
CA GLY A 531 25.24 -8.04 -2.38
C GLY A 531 25.33 -9.21 -1.40
N SER A 532 24.28 -9.51 -0.62
CA SER A 532 24.25 -10.75 0.19
C SER A 532 24.38 -12.01 -0.69
N ALA A 533 25.21 -12.95 -0.24
CA ALA A 533 25.43 -14.22 -0.95
C ALA A 533 24.24 -15.16 -0.79
N GLN A 534 23.96 -15.98 -1.81
CA GLN A 534 22.97 -17.04 -1.69
C GLN A 534 23.58 -18.21 -0.88
N PRO A 535 22.82 -18.83 0.04
CA PRO A 535 23.34 -19.87 0.93
C PRO A 535 23.63 -21.22 0.23
N GLY A 536 23.16 -21.42 -1.00
CA GLY A 536 23.14 -22.75 -1.62
C GLY A 536 22.17 -23.70 -0.89
N ARG A 537 22.29 -25.00 -1.13
CA ARG A 537 21.48 -26.02 -0.44
C ARG A 537 22.09 -26.32 0.92
N LEU A 538 21.34 -26.08 1.99
CA LEU A 538 21.82 -26.30 3.36
C LEU A 538 21.93 -27.81 3.68
N SER A 539 23.04 -28.20 4.32
CA SER A 539 23.28 -29.58 4.75
C SER A 539 22.62 -29.90 6.10
N GLY A 540 22.51 -28.89 6.96
CA GLY A 540 21.96 -29.00 8.31
C GLY A 540 22.95 -28.67 9.43
N ASP A 541 24.19 -28.27 9.11
CA ASP A 541 25.17 -27.81 10.11
C ASP A 541 24.84 -26.38 10.55
N LEU A 542 24.68 -26.18 11.85
CA LEU A 542 24.38 -24.87 12.45
C LEU A 542 25.31 -24.62 13.63
N ARG A 543 26.01 -23.49 13.62
CA ARG A 543 26.95 -23.11 14.69
C ARG A 543 26.69 -21.70 15.16
N ALA A 544 26.69 -21.50 16.46
CA ALA A 544 26.71 -20.19 17.09
C ALA A 544 28.01 -20.07 17.87
N ARG A 545 28.77 -19.00 17.62
CA ARG A 545 30.06 -18.74 18.25
C ARG A 545 30.00 -17.45 19.05
N ASP A 546 30.26 -17.56 20.35
CA ASP A 546 30.49 -16.48 21.29
C ASP A 546 29.41 -15.38 21.22
N LEU A 547 28.15 -15.82 21.13
CA LEU A 547 27.01 -14.94 20.96
C LEU A 547 26.75 -14.13 22.24
N THR A 548 26.82 -12.81 22.09
CA THR A 548 26.45 -11.85 23.14
C THR A 548 25.38 -10.91 22.61
N PHE A 549 24.30 -10.70 23.37
CA PHE A 549 23.15 -9.93 22.90
C PHE A 549 22.45 -9.14 24.02
N ARG A 550 21.94 -7.96 23.67
CA ARG A 550 21.04 -7.11 24.47
C ARG A 550 20.04 -6.42 23.54
N TYR A 551 18.83 -6.14 24.03
CA TYR A 551 17.76 -5.50 23.23
C TYR A 551 17.94 -3.98 23.03
N GLY A 552 18.69 -3.32 23.90
CA GLY A 552 19.04 -1.90 23.77
C GLY A 552 20.47 -1.69 24.24
N ASP A 553 21.14 -0.66 23.71
CA ASP A 553 22.56 -0.43 23.95
C ASP A 553 22.89 -0.32 25.46
N ASP A 554 22.00 0.32 26.22
CA ASP A 554 22.11 0.49 27.67
C ASP A 554 21.43 -0.62 28.50
N GLY A 555 20.90 -1.66 27.84
CA GLY A 555 20.20 -2.75 28.50
C GLY A 555 21.13 -3.83 29.07
N PRO A 556 20.64 -4.67 30.01
CA PRO A 556 21.39 -5.82 30.49
C PRO A 556 21.60 -6.84 29.35
N LEU A 557 22.69 -7.61 29.46
CA LEU A 557 22.93 -8.74 28.56
C LEU A 557 21.85 -9.80 28.78
N VAL A 558 21.21 -10.21 27.69
CA VAL A 558 20.24 -11.31 27.67
C VAL A 558 20.94 -12.62 27.33
N LEU A 559 21.96 -12.55 26.49
CA LEU A 559 22.87 -13.66 26.21
C LEU A 559 24.30 -13.17 26.38
N ASP A 560 25.14 -14.00 26.97
CA ASP A 560 26.52 -13.68 27.29
C ASP A 560 27.45 -14.83 26.91
N ASN A 561 28.22 -14.64 25.85
CA ASN A 561 29.20 -15.60 25.34
C ASN A 561 28.64 -17.03 25.11
N VAL A 562 27.51 -17.12 24.42
CA VAL A 562 26.84 -18.40 24.14
C VAL A 562 27.39 -19.05 22.87
N SER A 563 27.94 -20.26 23.03
CA SER A 563 28.49 -21.08 21.93
C SER A 563 27.80 -22.43 21.85
N LEU A 564 27.36 -22.83 20.65
CA LEU A 564 26.76 -24.15 20.39
C LEU A 564 27.02 -24.59 18.94
N GLU A 565 26.98 -25.90 18.71
CA GLU A 565 27.11 -26.51 17.38
C GLU A 565 26.06 -27.61 17.27
N ILE A 566 25.25 -27.62 16.22
CA ILE A 566 24.24 -28.65 15.92
C ILE A 566 24.67 -29.37 14.64
N ARG A 567 24.89 -30.68 14.76
CA ARG A 567 25.32 -31.51 13.64
C ARG A 567 24.14 -31.86 12.72
N PRO A 568 24.37 -32.15 11.43
CA PRO A 568 23.32 -32.59 10.52
C PRO A 568 22.48 -33.75 11.08
N GLY A 569 21.16 -33.56 11.18
CA GLY A 569 20.20 -34.57 11.67
C GLY A 569 20.04 -34.66 13.19
N GLU A 570 20.90 -33.98 13.95
CA GLU A 570 20.92 -34.02 15.42
C GLU A 570 19.67 -33.35 16.02
N PHE A 571 19.11 -33.96 17.07
CA PHE A 571 18.06 -33.37 17.89
C PHE A 571 18.62 -32.74 19.16
N VAL A 572 18.62 -31.42 19.21
CA VAL A 572 19.05 -30.62 20.36
C VAL A 572 17.84 -29.98 21.05
N ALA A 573 17.67 -30.26 22.35
CA ALA A 573 16.67 -29.60 23.19
C ALA A 573 17.31 -28.49 24.03
N VAL A 574 16.65 -27.33 24.11
CA VAL A 574 17.08 -26.19 24.94
C VAL A 574 16.10 -26.04 26.10
N VAL A 575 16.62 -26.08 27.33
CA VAL A 575 15.83 -26.01 28.58
C VAL A 575 16.41 -24.97 29.53
N GLY A 576 15.59 -24.49 30.46
CA GLY A 576 15.99 -23.49 31.45
C GLY A 576 14.82 -22.68 31.99
N PRO A 577 15.01 -21.88 33.04
CA PRO A 577 13.95 -21.08 33.64
C PRO A 577 13.36 -20.06 32.65
N SER A 578 12.15 -19.56 32.93
CA SER A 578 11.56 -18.49 32.12
C SER A 578 12.43 -17.24 32.19
N GLY A 579 12.65 -16.57 31.05
CA GLY A 579 13.47 -15.36 30.98
C GLY A 579 14.98 -15.56 30.80
N CYS A 580 15.52 -16.78 30.80
CA CYS A 580 16.98 -17.01 30.64
C CYS A 580 17.54 -16.83 29.21
N GLY A 581 16.71 -16.36 28.26
CA GLY A 581 17.17 -16.04 26.91
C GLY A 581 16.90 -17.09 25.81
N LYS A 582 16.23 -18.22 26.09
CA LYS A 582 15.96 -19.31 25.11
C LYS A 582 15.34 -18.82 23.78
N SER A 583 14.20 -18.13 23.83
CA SER A 583 13.56 -17.60 22.62
C SER A 583 14.39 -16.51 21.94
N THR A 584 15.24 -15.81 22.69
CA THR A 584 16.18 -14.81 22.13
C THR A 584 17.31 -15.51 21.37
N LEU A 585 17.84 -16.62 21.88
CA LEU A 585 18.81 -17.46 21.17
C LEU A 585 18.22 -17.96 19.85
N LEU A 586 16.99 -18.48 19.86
CA LEU A 586 16.32 -18.93 18.63
C LEU A 586 16.14 -17.78 17.63
N ARG A 587 15.74 -16.58 18.09
CA ARG A 587 15.62 -15.38 17.24
C ARG A 587 16.94 -14.96 16.59
N LEU A 588 18.06 -15.09 17.29
CA LEU A 588 19.39 -14.85 16.71
C LEU A 588 19.74 -15.89 15.66
N LEU A 589 19.48 -17.18 15.94
CA LEU A 589 19.78 -18.27 15.01
C LEU A 589 19.03 -18.09 13.68
N ILE A 590 17.75 -17.67 13.71
CA ILE A 590 16.96 -17.41 12.48
C ILE A 590 17.18 -16.02 11.85
N GLY A 591 18.04 -15.18 12.45
CA GLY A 591 18.41 -13.86 11.95
C GLY A 591 17.39 -12.74 12.20
N PHE A 592 16.42 -12.94 13.10
CA PHE A 592 15.46 -11.89 13.48
C PHE A 592 16.08 -10.80 14.37
N GLU A 593 17.13 -11.16 15.09
CA GLU A 593 17.96 -10.26 15.89
C GLU A 593 19.40 -10.33 15.40
N ARG A 594 20.20 -9.31 15.72
CA ARG A 594 21.64 -9.30 15.42
C ARG A 594 22.44 -9.31 16.72
N PRO A 595 23.43 -10.21 16.86
CA PRO A 595 24.26 -10.23 18.05
C PRO A 595 25.12 -8.97 18.14
N VAL A 596 25.47 -8.57 19.37
CA VAL A 596 26.45 -7.50 19.64
C VAL A 596 27.86 -7.98 19.30
N SER A 597 28.17 -9.22 19.67
CA SER A 597 29.40 -9.93 19.30
C SER A 597 29.11 -11.40 19.03
N GLY A 598 30.00 -12.04 18.27
CA GLY A 598 29.84 -13.42 17.83
C GLY A 598 29.17 -13.54 16.47
N SER A 599 28.99 -14.78 16.01
CA SER A 599 28.45 -15.07 14.68
C SER A 599 27.60 -16.34 14.67
N VAL A 600 26.57 -16.35 13.83
CA VAL A 600 25.78 -17.55 13.51
C VAL A 600 26.21 -18.05 12.14
N LEU A 601 26.63 -19.30 12.06
CA LEU A 601 27.11 -19.92 10.82
C LEU A 601 26.19 -21.05 10.39
N TYR A 602 25.82 -21.05 9.12
CA TYR A 602 25.11 -22.13 8.44
C TYR A 602 26.08 -22.80 7.47
N ASP A 603 26.38 -24.09 7.67
CA ASP A 603 27.40 -24.83 6.89
C ASP A 603 28.74 -24.06 6.78
N GLY A 604 29.15 -23.41 7.88
CA GLY A 604 30.37 -22.60 7.96
C GLY A 604 30.28 -21.20 7.34
N GLN A 605 29.15 -20.81 6.74
CA GLN A 605 28.92 -19.47 6.18
C GLN A 605 28.20 -18.56 7.18
N ASP A 606 28.69 -17.35 7.41
CA ASP A 606 28.09 -16.39 8.33
C ASP A 606 26.72 -15.88 7.84
N LEU A 607 25.67 -16.04 8.65
CA LEU A 607 24.31 -15.58 8.38
C LEU A 607 24.24 -14.08 8.06
N ALA A 608 25.14 -13.27 8.61
CA ALA A 608 25.18 -11.82 8.33
C ALA A 608 25.61 -11.51 6.88
N ALA A 609 26.36 -12.39 6.24
CA ALA A 609 26.79 -12.26 4.85
C ALA A 609 25.80 -12.89 3.84
N LEU A 610 24.90 -13.76 4.32
CA LEU A 610 23.94 -14.49 3.51
C LEU A 610 22.64 -13.73 3.29
N ASP A 611 21.91 -14.12 2.24
CA ASP A 611 20.50 -13.78 2.08
C ASP A 611 19.67 -14.55 3.12
N GLN A 612 19.38 -13.88 4.24
CA GLN A 612 18.65 -14.47 5.37
C GLN A 612 17.26 -14.98 4.99
N ALA A 613 16.61 -14.35 4.00
CA ALA A 613 15.34 -14.85 3.49
C ALA A 613 15.51 -16.18 2.74
N ALA A 614 16.61 -16.35 2.00
CA ALA A 614 16.95 -17.61 1.34
C ALA A 614 17.32 -18.72 2.34
N VAL A 615 18.01 -18.38 3.43
CA VAL A 615 18.28 -19.32 4.53
C VAL A 615 16.96 -19.79 5.17
N ARG A 616 16.07 -18.85 5.52
CA ARG A 616 14.78 -19.17 6.14
C ARG A 616 13.84 -19.95 5.24
N ARG A 617 13.92 -19.81 3.91
CA ARG A 617 13.16 -20.66 2.97
C ARG A 617 13.53 -22.14 3.08
N GLN A 618 14.74 -22.46 3.54
CA GLN A 618 15.22 -23.84 3.72
C GLN A 618 15.07 -24.36 5.16
N CYS A 619 14.58 -23.53 6.08
CA CYS A 619 14.32 -23.88 7.47
C CYS A 619 12.82 -24.03 7.72
N GLY A 620 12.42 -24.95 8.59
CA GLY A 620 11.07 -24.97 9.15
C GLY A 620 11.10 -24.32 10.53
N VAL A 621 10.27 -23.29 10.73
CA VAL A 621 10.27 -22.49 11.97
C VAL A 621 8.86 -22.41 12.51
N VAL A 622 8.68 -22.77 13.79
CA VAL A 622 7.45 -22.55 14.54
C VAL A 622 7.78 -21.74 15.79
N LEU A 623 7.35 -20.49 15.81
CA LEU A 623 7.59 -19.55 16.91
C LEU A 623 6.49 -19.63 17.98
N GLN A 624 6.83 -19.20 19.20
CA GLN A 624 5.87 -19.07 20.28
C GLN A 624 4.73 -18.11 19.88
N ASN A 625 3.48 -18.48 20.17
CA ASN A 625 2.27 -17.70 19.85
C ASN A 625 2.04 -17.39 18.35
N ALA A 626 2.68 -18.12 17.43
CA ALA A 626 2.42 -17.96 16.00
C ALA A 626 0.94 -18.24 15.66
N GLN A 627 0.40 -17.47 14.71
CA GLN A 627 -0.95 -17.65 14.19
C GLN A 627 -0.87 -17.98 12.70
N PRO A 628 -1.71 -18.92 12.22
CA PRO A 628 -1.81 -19.20 10.80
C PRO A 628 -2.31 -17.95 10.07
N LEU A 629 -1.90 -17.83 8.81
CA LEU A 629 -2.42 -16.80 7.92
C LEU A 629 -3.93 -17.02 7.71
N GLY A 630 -4.67 -15.94 7.45
CA GLY A 630 -6.08 -16.07 7.06
C GLY A 630 -6.20 -16.62 5.65
N GLY A 631 -7.08 -17.60 5.43
CA GLY A 631 -7.25 -18.25 4.14
C GLY A 631 -7.79 -19.68 4.27
N THR A 632 -7.70 -20.48 3.20
CA THR A 632 -8.00 -21.92 3.30
C THR A 632 -6.87 -22.65 4.04
N ILE A 633 -7.13 -23.84 4.59
CA ILE A 633 -6.08 -24.71 5.15
C ILE A 633 -4.97 -24.95 4.11
N LEU A 634 -5.36 -25.19 2.85
CA LEU A 634 -4.42 -25.32 1.74
C LEU A 634 -3.48 -24.11 1.64
N ASP A 635 -4.04 -22.90 1.62
CA ASP A 635 -3.27 -21.65 1.55
C ASP A 635 -2.41 -21.43 2.78
N CYS A 636 -2.86 -21.85 3.97
CA CYS A 636 -2.09 -21.78 5.20
C CYS A 636 -0.84 -22.66 5.13
N ILE A 637 -0.99 -23.90 4.66
CA ILE A 637 0.12 -24.87 4.60
C ILE A 637 1.10 -24.48 3.48
N ARG A 638 0.63 -24.21 2.25
CA ARG A 638 1.51 -23.91 1.11
C ARG A 638 2.04 -22.48 1.07
N GLY A 639 1.37 -21.55 1.75
CA GLY A 639 1.64 -20.12 1.63
C GLY A 639 1.49 -19.64 0.19
N ALA A 640 2.53 -19.01 -0.35
CA ALA A 640 2.56 -18.48 -1.72
C ALA A 640 3.19 -19.46 -2.74
N GLU A 641 3.60 -20.66 -2.31
CA GLU A 641 4.31 -21.61 -3.17
C GLU A 641 3.34 -22.54 -3.91
N PRO A 642 3.69 -22.97 -5.13
CA PRO A 642 2.81 -23.75 -6.01
C PRO A 642 2.78 -25.24 -5.63
N TYR A 643 2.57 -25.56 -4.35
CA TYR A 643 2.38 -26.94 -3.89
C TYR A 643 0.97 -27.44 -4.21
N THR A 644 0.87 -28.73 -4.55
CA THR A 644 -0.42 -29.37 -4.85
C THR A 644 -1.19 -29.68 -3.55
N PRO A 645 -2.52 -29.87 -3.63
CA PRO A 645 -3.32 -30.28 -2.47
C PRO A 645 -2.83 -31.59 -1.83
N GLU A 646 -2.31 -32.52 -2.63
CA GLU A 646 -1.77 -33.80 -2.15
C GLU A 646 -0.53 -33.59 -1.29
N GLU A 647 0.39 -32.73 -1.73
CA GLU A 647 1.58 -32.39 -0.95
C GLU A 647 1.26 -31.64 0.34
N ALA A 648 0.24 -30.78 0.30
CA ALA A 648 -0.27 -30.14 1.50
C ALA A 648 -0.89 -31.16 2.47
N MET A 649 -1.56 -32.19 1.96
CA MET A 649 -2.07 -33.30 2.78
C MET A 649 -0.93 -34.14 3.36
N GLU A 650 0.10 -34.48 2.58
CA GLU A 650 1.30 -35.16 3.10
C GLU A 650 1.95 -34.35 4.24
N ALA A 651 2.09 -33.04 4.08
CA ALA A 651 2.61 -32.17 5.12
C ALA A 651 1.72 -32.18 6.38
N ALA A 652 0.40 -32.23 6.19
CA ALA A 652 -0.55 -32.38 7.29
C ALA A 652 -0.45 -33.75 7.98
N GLU A 653 -0.15 -34.82 7.25
CA GLU A 653 0.11 -36.15 7.82
C GLU A 653 1.36 -36.16 8.70
N LEU A 654 2.46 -35.54 8.23
CA LEU A 654 3.70 -35.39 9.02
C LEU A 654 3.50 -34.60 10.31
N ALA A 655 2.48 -33.74 10.35
CA ALA A 655 2.09 -32.96 11.51
C ALA A 655 0.98 -33.59 12.37
N GLY A 656 0.47 -34.76 11.99
CA GLY A 656 -0.65 -35.42 12.67
C GLY A 656 -1.98 -34.65 12.58
N LEU A 657 -2.20 -33.85 11.51
CA LEU A 657 -3.40 -33.04 11.30
C LEU A 657 -4.35 -33.61 10.23
N ALA A 658 -3.90 -34.57 9.43
CA ALA A 658 -4.65 -35.05 8.26
C ALA A 658 -6.06 -35.57 8.60
N GLU A 659 -6.22 -36.28 9.72
CA GLU A 659 -7.51 -36.82 10.12
C GLU A 659 -8.51 -35.72 10.52
N ASP A 660 -8.06 -34.69 11.24
CA ASP A 660 -8.89 -33.51 11.52
C ASP A 660 -9.36 -32.86 10.21
N ILE A 661 -8.45 -32.71 9.23
CA ILE A 661 -8.79 -32.10 7.93
C ILE A 661 -9.83 -32.95 7.20
N ARG A 662 -9.71 -34.28 7.20
CA ARG A 662 -10.69 -35.17 6.56
C ARG A 662 -12.08 -35.07 7.20
N GLN A 663 -12.15 -34.78 8.50
CA GLN A 663 -13.41 -34.59 9.22
C GLN A 663 -14.03 -33.20 9.01
N MET A 664 -13.29 -32.25 8.42
CA MET A 664 -13.84 -30.92 8.12
C MET A 664 -14.70 -30.97 6.84
N PRO A 665 -15.85 -30.27 6.80
CA PRO A 665 -16.78 -30.32 5.66
C PRO A 665 -16.16 -29.95 4.31
N MET A 666 -15.16 -29.07 4.30
CA MET A 666 -14.48 -28.59 3.10
C MET A 666 -13.04 -29.10 2.97
N GLY A 667 -12.61 -30.03 3.84
CA GLY A 667 -11.25 -30.56 3.84
C GLY A 667 -10.19 -29.47 3.85
N LEU A 668 -9.23 -29.55 2.94
CA LEU A 668 -8.17 -28.53 2.74
C LEU A 668 -8.71 -27.15 2.32
N GLN A 669 -9.92 -27.07 1.77
CA GLN A 669 -10.56 -25.80 1.38
C GLN A 669 -11.31 -25.14 2.56
N THR A 670 -11.25 -25.72 3.76
CA THR A 670 -11.85 -25.13 4.95
C THR A 670 -11.21 -23.78 5.23
N MET A 671 -12.03 -22.75 5.35
CA MET A 671 -11.59 -21.38 5.60
C MET A 671 -11.25 -21.19 7.07
N ILE A 672 -10.02 -20.76 7.35
CA ILE A 672 -9.56 -20.31 8.66
C ILE A 672 -9.54 -18.79 8.65
N SER A 673 -10.36 -18.19 9.51
CA SER A 673 -10.34 -16.74 9.75
C SER A 673 -10.34 -16.46 11.25
N GLY A 674 -9.38 -15.65 11.70
CA GLY A 674 -9.25 -15.26 13.10
C GLY A 674 -8.91 -16.41 14.06
N SER A 675 -8.91 -16.11 15.36
CA SER A 675 -8.45 -17.02 16.42
C SER A 675 -9.47 -18.07 16.87
N GLY A 676 -10.67 -18.13 16.27
CA GLY A 676 -11.79 -18.93 16.78
C GLY A 676 -12.20 -20.17 15.97
N ALA A 677 -11.65 -20.36 14.75
CA ALA A 677 -12.11 -21.42 13.86
C ALA A 677 -11.54 -22.82 14.16
N ILE A 678 -10.42 -22.90 14.90
CA ILE A 678 -9.68 -24.15 15.17
C ILE A 678 -9.21 -24.20 16.63
N SER A 679 -9.05 -25.40 17.18
CA SER A 679 -8.52 -25.59 18.53
C SER A 679 -7.04 -25.17 18.65
N GLY A 680 -6.56 -24.93 19.87
CA GLY A 680 -5.16 -24.57 20.11
C GLY A 680 -4.16 -25.62 19.59
N GLY A 681 -4.48 -26.91 19.75
CA GLY A 681 -3.66 -28.02 19.24
C GLY A 681 -3.72 -28.16 17.72
N GLN A 682 -4.90 -27.99 17.10
CA GLN A 682 -5.04 -27.96 15.64
C GLN A 682 -4.24 -26.80 15.02
N ARG A 683 -4.26 -25.63 15.67
CA ARG A 683 -3.48 -24.46 15.25
C ARG A 683 -1.97 -24.75 15.27
N GLN A 684 -1.46 -25.37 16.34
CA GLN A 684 -0.04 -25.72 16.40
C GLN A 684 0.34 -26.74 15.32
N ARG A 685 -0.46 -27.80 15.15
CA ARG A 685 -0.23 -28.80 14.09
C ARG A 685 -0.26 -28.18 12.70
N LEU A 686 -1.14 -27.21 12.44
CA LEU A 686 -1.18 -26.49 11.16
C LEU A 686 0.10 -25.70 10.91
N MET A 687 0.63 -25.02 11.93
CA MET A 687 1.92 -24.32 11.83
C MET A 687 3.08 -25.29 11.62
N ILE A 688 3.03 -26.48 12.23
CA ILE A 688 4.03 -27.55 12.01
C ILE A 688 3.93 -28.06 10.57
N ALA A 689 2.73 -28.33 10.05
CA ALA A 689 2.54 -28.74 8.65
C ALA A 689 3.12 -27.70 7.69
N GLN A 690 2.87 -26.40 7.94
CA GLN A 690 3.45 -25.30 7.18
C GLN A 690 5.00 -25.29 7.24
N ALA A 691 5.58 -25.59 8.40
CA ALA A 691 7.04 -25.70 8.54
C ALA A 691 7.62 -26.92 7.81
N LEU A 692 6.85 -28.01 7.66
CA LEU A 692 7.30 -29.28 7.09
C LEU A 692 7.07 -29.42 5.59
N ILE A 693 6.19 -28.62 4.96
CA ILE A 693 5.87 -28.76 3.53
C ILE A 693 7.11 -28.67 2.63
N ARG A 694 8.10 -27.85 3.01
CA ARG A 694 9.36 -27.69 2.26
C ARG A 694 10.38 -28.81 2.52
N ARG A 695 10.05 -29.78 3.37
CA ARG A 695 10.97 -30.84 3.85
C ARG A 695 12.34 -30.27 4.26
N PRO A 696 12.36 -29.31 5.20
CA PRO A 696 13.58 -28.56 5.55
C PRO A 696 14.64 -29.45 6.20
N ARG A 697 15.91 -29.06 6.07
CA ARG A 697 17.04 -29.72 6.74
C ARG A 697 17.31 -29.19 8.15
N ILE A 698 16.75 -28.03 8.49
CA ILE A 698 16.89 -27.40 9.81
C ILE A 698 15.51 -27.02 10.32
N LEU A 699 15.20 -27.39 11.56
CA LEU A 699 13.93 -27.15 12.23
C LEU A 699 14.15 -26.38 13.54
N PHE A 700 13.37 -25.32 13.73
CA PHE A 700 13.35 -24.52 14.95
C PHE A 700 11.94 -24.53 15.54
N PHE A 701 11.78 -25.09 16.74
CA PHE A 701 10.50 -25.10 17.45
C PHE A 701 10.62 -24.39 18.79
N ASP A 702 9.83 -23.33 18.97
CA ASP A 702 9.70 -22.59 20.22
C ASP A 702 8.39 -22.98 20.92
N GLU A 703 8.45 -23.92 21.87
CA GLU A 703 7.29 -24.49 22.58
C GLU A 703 6.21 -25.08 21.67
N ALA A 704 6.53 -25.42 20.41
CA ALA A 704 5.54 -25.80 19.40
C ALA A 704 4.80 -27.12 19.72
N THR A 705 5.39 -27.99 20.53
CA THR A 705 4.80 -29.27 20.95
C THR A 705 4.06 -29.20 22.29
N SER A 706 4.04 -28.03 22.94
CA SER A 706 3.51 -27.88 24.30
C SER A 706 2.00 -28.05 24.44
N ALA A 707 1.22 -27.79 23.37
CA ALA A 707 -0.23 -27.96 23.36
C ALA A 707 -0.69 -29.16 22.52
N LEU A 708 0.25 -30.03 22.10
CA LEU A 708 -0.05 -31.29 21.45
C LEU A 708 -0.33 -32.37 22.51
N ASP A 709 -1.20 -33.30 22.19
CA ASP A 709 -1.32 -34.57 22.91
C ASP A 709 -0.09 -35.46 22.66
N ASN A 710 0.08 -36.50 23.46
CA ASN A 710 1.26 -37.36 23.41
C ASN A 710 1.39 -38.13 22.09
N GLU A 711 0.27 -38.55 21.48
CA GLU A 711 0.27 -39.31 20.23
C GLU A 711 0.73 -38.42 19.07
N THR A 712 0.13 -37.25 18.93
CA THR A 712 0.51 -36.25 17.93
C THR A 712 1.97 -35.82 18.10
N GLN A 713 2.42 -35.57 19.33
CA GLN A 713 3.81 -35.22 19.60
C GLN A 713 4.78 -36.29 19.07
N ARG A 714 4.45 -37.57 19.28
CA ARG A 714 5.27 -38.69 18.78
C ARG A 714 5.32 -38.72 17.25
N ILE A 715 4.18 -38.51 16.59
CA ILE A 715 4.09 -38.45 15.12
C ILE A 715 5.03 -37.37 14.57
N VAL A 716 5.01 -36.16 15.15
CA VAL A 716 5.87 -35.05 14.71
C VAL A 716 7.36 -35.36 14.91
N ILE A 717 7.74 -35.89 16.08
CA ILE A 717 9.13 -36.25 16.37
C ILE A 717 9.64 -37.33 15.40
N GLU A 718 8.84 -38.38 15.17
CA GLU A 718 9.22 -39.45 14.26
C GLU A 718 9.32 -38.95 12.80
N SER A 719 8.35 -38.15 12.36
CA SER A 719 8.32 -37.57 11.01
C SER A 719 9.53 -36.68 10.75
N THR A 720 9.89 -35.82 11.72
CA THR A 720 11.06 -34.94 11.59
C THR A 720 12.39 -35.71 11.64
N ARG A 721 12.45 -36.83 12.39
CA ARG A 721 13.60 -37.74 12.38
C ARG A 721 13.77 -38.42 11.01
N ARG A 722 12.68 -38.89 10.39
CA ARG A 722 12.68 -39.50 9.05
C ARG A 722 13.16 -38.53 7.96
N LEU A 723 12.93 -37.23 8.12
CA LEU A 723 13.43 -36.18 7.20
C LEU A 723 14.95 -35.94 7.33
N ASN A 724 15.62 -36.55 8.32
CA ASN A 724 17.01 -36.29 8.67
C ASN A 724 17.28 -34.78 8.85
N ALA A 725 16.37 -34.10 9.54
CA ALA A 725 16.47 -32.67 9.83
C ALA A 725 17.19 -32.44 11.16
N SER A 726 18.13 -31.51 11.18
CA SER A 726 18.69 -30.95 12.41
C SER A 726 17.60 -30.18 13.14
N ARG A 727 17.40 -30.45 14.43
CA ARG A 727 16.28 -29.93 15.20
C ARG A 727 16.80 -29.18 16.41
N LEU A 728 16.42 -27.92 16.56
CA LEU A 728 16.56 -27.15 17.80
C LEU A 728 15.18 -26.87 18.37
N VAL A 729 14.88 -27.46 19.53
CA VAL A 729 13.57 -27.35 20.18
C VAL A 729 13.72 -26.73 21.57
N ILE A 730 13.02 -25.63 21.81
CA ILE A 730 12.85 -25.09 23.16
C ILE A 730 11.75 -25.91 23.82
N ALA A 731 12.16 -26.75 24.79
CA ALA A 731 11.29 -27.74 25.40
C ALA A 731 10.92 -27.35 26.84
N HIS A 732 9.65 -27.53 27.18
CA HIS A 732 9.12 -27.39 28.54
C HIS A 732 8.60 -28.71 29.12
N ARG A 733 8.40 -29.73 28.27
CA ARG A 733 7.93 -31.06 28.66
C ARG A 733 9.11 -32.01 28.78
N LEU A 734 9.18 -32.75 29.89
CA LEU A 734 10.22 -33.74 30.14
C LEU A 734 10.35 -34.78 29.03
N SER A 735 9.23 -35.27 28.48
CA SER A 735 9.24 -36.26 27.39
C SER A 735 10.03 -35.78 26.18
N THR A 736 9.79 -34.54 25.74
CA THR A 736 10.52 -33.93 24.62
C THR A 736 12.02 -33.76 24.92
N VAL A 737 12.38 -33.50 26.17
CA VAL A 737 13.78 -33.36 26.60
C VAL A 737 14.50 -34.70 26.61
N MET A 738 13.83 -35.75 27.09
CA MET A 738 14.40 -37.10 27.16
C MET A 738 14.56 -37.76 25.79
N ASP A 739 13.75 -37.38 24.80
CA ASP A 739 13.85 -37.86 23.42
C ASP A 739 14.98 -37.17 22.62
N ALA A 740 15.65 -36.16 23.19
CA ALA A 740 16.71 -35.41 22.51
C ALA A 740 18.04 -36.17 22.49
N ASP A 741 18.80 -36.03 21.39
CA ASP A 741 20.16 -36.57 21.30
C ASP A 741 21.10 -35.80 22.24
N ARG A 742 20.86 -34.49 22.41
CA ARG A 742 21.59 -33.63 23.34
C ARG A 742 20.69 -32.55 23.93
N VAL A 743 20.94 -32.19 25.18
CA VAL A 743 20.25 -31.11 25.90
C VAL A 743 21.22 -29.97 26.19
N LEU A 744 20.77 -28.74 26.02
CA LEU A 744 21.45 -27.51 26.42
C LEU A 744 20.65 -26.86 27.56
N VAL A 745 21.24 -26.78 28.75
CA VAL A 745 20.64 -26.10 29.90
C VAL A 745 21.13 -24.66 29.94
N MET A 746 20.20 -23.70 29.89
CA MET A 746 20.50 -22.27 29.92
C MET A 746 20.08 -21.65 31.26
N GLU A 747 20.96 -20.85 31.84
CA GLU A 747 20.72 -20.06 33.06
C GLU A 747 21.43 -18.71 32.92
N ASP A 748 20.77 -17.61 33.32
CA ASP A 748 21.30 -16.24 33.25
C ASP A 748 21.99 -15.86 31.93
N GLY A 749 21.40 -16.27 30.80
CA GLY A 749 21.91 -15.95 29.46
C GLY A 749 23.14 -16.75 29.02
N ARG A 750 23.51 -17.80 29.75
CA ARG A 750 24.66 -18.68 29.46
C ARG A 750 24.22 -20.14 29.35
N ILE A 751 24.97 -20.95 28.60
CA ILE A 751 24.82 -22.42 28.62
C ILE A 751 25.65 -22.95 29.79
N VAL A 752 24.97 -23.54 30.78
CA VAL A 752 25.60 -24.04 32.02
C VAL A 752 25.88 -25.54 31.98
N GLU A 753 25.06 -26.31 31.27
CA GLU A 753 25.25 -27.75 31.07
C GLU A 753 24.90 -28.14 29.62
N GLN A 754 25.63 -29.10 29.08
CA GLN A 754 25.33 -29.70 27.77
C GLN A 754 25.77 -31.16 27.73
N GLY A 755 24.97 -32.03 27.13
CA GLY A 755 25.24 -33.48 27.07
C GLY A 755 24.00 -34.29 26.74
N ALA A 756 24.14 -35.63 26.70
CA ALA A 756 22.98 -36.49 26.51
C ALA A 756 22.04 -36.40 27.73
N PRO A 757 20.70 -36.47 27.55
CA PRO A 757 19.75 -36.33 28.66
C PRO A 757 20.03 -37.29 29.83
N ALA A 758 20.34 -38.55 29.51
CA ALA A 758 20.63 -39.58 30.52
C ALA A 758 21.89 -39.28 31.35
N GLU A 759 22.93 -38.73 30.71
CA GLU A 759 24.18 -38.35 31.37
C GLU A 759 23.97 -37.16 32.31
N LEU A 760 23.28 -36.13 31.83
CA LEU A 760 22.99 -34.94 32.63
C LEU A 760 22.05 -35.23 33.82
N MET A 761 21.10 -36.15 33.65
CA MET A 761 20.21 -36.59 34.74
C MET A 761 20.94 -37.41 35.83
N ALA A 762 22.05 -38.06 35.46
CA ALA A 762 22.86 -38.85 36.38
C ALA A 762 23.78 -38.00 37.26
N ILE A 763 23.99 -36.73 36.92
CA ILE A 763 24.78 -35.77 37.73
C ILE A 763 23.96 -35.35 38.95
N PRO A 764 24.31 -35.79 40.18
CA PRO A 764 23.56 -35.41 41.37
C PRO A 764 23.69 -33.91 41.62
N GLY A 765 22.56 -33.21 41.70
CA GLY A 765 22.54 -31.75 41.86
C GLY A 765 22.84 -30.97 40.57
N GLY A 766 22.94 -31.63 39.42
CA GLY A 766 22.99 -30.96 38.11
C GLY A 766 21.73 -30.12 37.85
N LYS A 767 21.86 -29.07 37.05
CA LYS A 767 20.79 -28.12 36.74
C LYS A 767 19.65 -28.78 35.98
N LEU A 768 19.94 -29.69 35.05
CA LEU A 768 18.88 -30.49 34.42
C LEU A 768 18.13 -31.33 35.46
N HIS A 769 18.85 -32.05 36.31
CA HIS A 769 18.27 -32.89 37.36
C HIS A 769 17.36 -32.07 38.30
N GLU A 770 17.79 -30.87 38.68
CA GLU A 770 17.01 -29.95 39.51
C GLU A 770 15.75 -29.44 38.81
N LEU A 771 15.84 -29.05 37.54
CA LEU A 771 14.70 -28.61 36.72
C LEU A 771 13.65 -29.72 36.60
N VAL A 772 14.07 -30.95 36.35
CA VAL A 772 13.17 -32.10 36.26
C VAL A 772 12.50 -32.39 37.59
N ARG A 773 13.25 -32.38 38.69
CA ARG A 773 12.70 -32.58 40.04
C ARG A 773 11.62 -31.54 40.37
N ARG A 774 11.82 -30.27 39.98
CA ARG A 774 10.83 -29.20 40.18
C ARG A 774 9.57 -29.33 39.32
N GLN A 775 9.63 -30.03 38.18
CA GLN A 775 8.45 -30.30 37.34
C GLN A 775 7.67 -31.56 37.76
N THR A 776 8.27 -32.42 38.57
CA THR A 776 7.66 -33.68 39.03
C THR A 776 7.00 -33.54 40.42
N LEU A 777 7.34 -32.47 41.14
CA LEU A 777 6.68 -31.99 42.37
C LEU A 777 5.52 -31.07 42.00
#